data_AF-A0A819P879-F1
#
_entry.id   AF-A0A819P879-F1
#
_cell.length_a   1.000
_cell.length_b   1.000
_cell.length_c   1.000
_cell.angle_alpha   90.00
_cell.angle_beta   90.00
_cell.angle_gamma   90.00
#
_symmetry.space_group_name_H-M   'P 1'
#
loop_
_entity.id
_entity.type
_entity.pdbx_description
1 polymer ?
#
loop_
_entity_poly.entity_id
_entity_poly.type
_entity_poly.pdbx_seq_one_letter_code
_entity_poly.pdbx_strand_id
1 'polypeptide(L)'
;MFFLLRLDWRTKGAVTTVIEDQGQCGSCWAFTATGALEGQHFLKTGKLVRLSAQNLMDCSGKYGNQGCNGGLMDASFQYIKDNKGIDTEASYPYEAVQGTCRFKRANVGATDTGFTDLPEGNETTLQIALATVGPISVAVDASHSSFQFYSSGVYDEPDCSTTNIDHSFILVGYDTYKNGTTKQEYYIAKNSWGESWENRVNEEMTQGINSQKVTIPAEAQGYSEARVAASLGSRSFSKTGKSSIDGHVYTTIYEGFKIGTDIARKHGDNRCLGFRVNRNSEYLWLTYKEIERAATDIGSALIRLGENHGQNTFIGIYAVNSVEWLITALACHFHSMIYVPLYDTLGQSAIIHIINQTGLRTIFIDKAENVLALLKLTRRVPTLERIILTKRLSEDQKYKVMKKASRKGIQIFTYKQLLELGRLRPVAHHPPKPNYLFQICYTSGTTGLPKGAMFTHKNIVSVVQTATELLAPVFNELETLISYLPMAHAYEQAAELYCLCNGFKIGYYLGDIKLLSDDMAHLKPTFMPSVPRVLNRMYDTIQATIRQLQSSQQQLSTTGLSAKENGANEDPVARQKVLNDLVIQQVQKSLGGHVKLILCGAAPLSPTVLQFLRRVSGVHIIEGYGQTECCGLSTTHLLGDPSTGHVGVPAHCNMIKLVDVPDMEYFAKDNVGEICIKGPNVFKGYYRDKEKTREAIDRNGWLHTGDIGKWTETGHLQIIDRKKHMFKLSQ
;
A
#
# COMPACT_ATOMS: atom_id res chain seq x y z
N MET A 1 7.66 4.47 9.75
CA MET A 1 7.38 3.06 10.04
C MET A 1 8.70 2.30 10.18
N PHE A 2 8.92 1.64 11.32
CA PHE A 2 10.17 0.97 11.70
C PHE A 2 9.90 -0.52 11.94
N PHE A 3 9.70 -1.30 10.89
CA PHE A 3 10.21 -2.67 10.90
C PHE A 3 11.65 -2.46 10.43
N LEU A 4 12.71 -2.51 11.23
CA LEU A 4 13.35 -3.71 11.75
C LEU A 4 14.59 -3.21 12.53
N LEU A 5 14.46 -2.77 13.80
CA LEU A 5 15.64 -2.25 14.53
C LEU A 5 16.40 -3.34 15.33
N ARG A 6 15.77 -4.49 15.59
CA ARG A 6 16.36 -5.62 16.32
C ARG A 6 15.58 -6.90 16.07
N LEU A 7 16.30 -8.01 15.86
CA LEU A 7 15.76 -9.36 15.71
C LEU A 7 16.75 -10.35 16.30
N ASP A 8 16.28 -11.30 17.10
CA ASP A 8 17.08 -12.44 17.57
C ASP A 8 16.21 -13.71 17.62
N TRP A 9 16.47 -14.65 16.70
CA TRP A 9 15.75 -15.92 16.62
C TRP A 9 16.07 -16.89 17.75
N ARG A 10 17.20 -16.73 18.45
CA ARG A 10 17.54 -17.51 19.64
C ARG A 10 16.51 -17.29 20.74
N THR A 11 16.15 -16.03 20.96
CA THR A 11 15.10 -15.65 21.95
C THR A 11 13.70 -16.10 21.55
N LYS A 12 13.51 -16.53 20.30
CA LYS A 12 12.23 -16.98 19.73
C LYS A 12 12.13 -18.50 19.62
N GLY A 13 13.16 -19.24 20.04
CA GLY A 13 13.18 -20.71 20.01
C GLY A 13 13.43 -21.33 18.63
N ALA A 14 13.77 -20.54 17.61
CA ALA A 14 14.02 -21.02 16.25
C ALA A 14 15.49 -21.40 15.99
N VAL A 15 16.33 -21.39 17.03
CA VAL A 15 17.76 -21.70 16.95
C VAL A 15 18.11 -22.63 18.11
N THR A 16 18.89 -23.67 17.83
CA THR A 16 19.35 -24.62 18.84
C THR A 16 20.35 -23.95 19.79
N THR A 17 20.18 -24.18 21.10
CA THR A 17 21.04 -23.60 22.16
C THR A 17 22.27 -24.43 22.45
N VAL A 18 22.45 -25.55 21.74
CA VAL A 18 23.61 -26.42 21.92
C VAL A 18 24.72 -25.94 21.01
N ILE A 19 25.89 -25.87 21.61
CA ILE A 19 27.15 -25.48 20.99
C ILE A 19 27.57 -26.55 19.99
N GLU A 20 27.83 -26.13 18.75
CA GLU A 20 28.23 -27.00 17.65
C GLU A 20 29.74 -26.93 17.47
N ASP A 21 30.38 -28.08 17.23
CA ASP A 21 31.82 -28.18 17.06
C ASP A 21 32.14 -29.12 15.89
N GLN A 22 32.59 -28.53 14.79
CA GLN A 22 33.03 -29.24 13.59
C GLN A 22 34.45 -29.82 13.72
N GLY A 23 35.17 -29.51 14.80
CA GLY A 23 36.57 -29.89 14.98
C GLY A 23 37.47 -29.43 13.83
N GLN A 24 38.35 -30.31 13.36
CA GLN A 24 39.25 -30.06 12.23
C GLN A 24 38.61 -30.36 10.86
N CYS A 25 37.33 -30.71 10.83
CA CYS A 25 36.62 -31.07 9.60
C CYS A 25 36.03 -29.80 8.94
N GLY A 26 36.27 -29.61 7.64
CA GLY A 26 35.70 -28.52 6.83
C GLY A 26 34.21 -28.70 6.53
N SER A 27 33.39 -28.82 7.58
CA SER A 27 31.96 -29.17 7.50
C SER A 27 31.01 -28.06 7.95
N CYS A 28 31.50 -26.82 8.06
CA CYS A 28 30.68 -25.65 8.37
C CYS A 28 29.44 -25.53 7.45
N TRP A 29 29.59 -25.90 6.17
CA TRP A 29 28.53 -25.95 5.16
C TRP A 29 27.37 -26.87 5.56
N ALA A 30 27.65 -27.97 6.26
CA ALA A 30 26.64 -28.92 6.71
C ALA A 30 25.89 -28.38 7.94
N PHE A 31 26.59 -27.78 8.90
CA PHE A 31 26.00 -27.17 10.09
C PHE A 31 25.13 -25.96 9.77
N THR A 32 25.58 -25.09 8.85
CA THR A 32 24.76 -23.94 8.46
C THR A 32 23.50 -24.39 7.71
N ALA A 33 23.57 -25.43 6.87
CA ALA A 33 22.42 -25.96 6.13
C ALA A 33 21.42 -26.65 7.07
N THR A 34 21.88 -27.46 8.03
CA THR A 34 21.00 -28.04 9.04
C THR A 34 20.37 -26.94 9.89
N GLY A 35 21.16 -25.99 10.42
CA GLY A 35 20.64 -24.91 11.27
C GLY A 35 19.55 -24.06 10.60
N ALA A 36 19.69 -23.75 9.31
CA ALA A 36 18.64 -23.04 8.57
C ALA A 36 17.37 -23.90 8.46
N LEU A 37 17.50 -25.19 8.14
CA LEU A 37 16.35 -26.11 8.04
C LEU A 37 15.70 -26.38 9.41
N GLU A 38 16.47 -26.44 10.50
CA GLU A 38 15.96 -26.51 11.88
C GLU A 38 15.06 -25.30 12.19
N GLY A 39 15.53 -24.11 11.85
CA GLY A 39 14.77 -22.87 11.99
C GLY A 39 13.49 -22.88 11.16
N GLN A 40 13.56 -23.30 9.90
CA GLN A 40 12.37 -23.45 9.05
C GLN A 40 11.38 -24.49 9.58
N HIS A 41 11.89 -25.62 10.08
CA HIS A 41 11.06 -26.67 10.68
C HIS A 41 10.34 -26.17 11.94
N PHE A 42 11.05 -25.44 12.80
CA PHE A 42 10.45 -24.81 13.98
C PHE A 42 9.37 -23.80 13.59
N LEU A 43 9.63 -22.92 12.62
CA LEU A 43 8.66 -21.92 12.18
C LEU A 43 7.40 -22.55 11.59
N LYS A 44 7.52 -23.72 10.96
CA LYS A 44 6.41 -24.45 10.37
C LYS A 44 5.62 -25.30 11.36
N THR A 45 6.29 -25.92 12.33
CA THR A 45 5.69 -26.96 13.19
C THR A 45 5.55 -26.54 14.65
N GLY A 46 6.25 -25.49 15.08
CA GLY A 46 6.42 -25.11 16.47
C GLY A 46 7.36 -26.01 17.27
N LYS A 47 7.97 -27.03 16.65
CA LYS A 47 8.89 -27.96 17.28
C LYS A 47 10.29 -27.76 16.73
N LEU A 48 11.25 -27.48 17.60
CA LEU A 48 12.66 -27.44 17.22
C LEU A 48 13.20 -28.87 17.26
N VAL A 49 13.80 -29.31 16.16
CA VAL A 49 14.37 -30.65 16.01
C VAL A 49 15.81 -30.49 15.59
N ARG A 50 16.75 -31.18 16.25
CA ARG A 50 18.15 -31.15 15.82
C ARG A 50 18.38 -32.07 14.64
N LEU A 51 18.96 -31.57 13.57
CA LEU A 51 19.18 -32.28 12.31
C LEU A 51 20.66 -32.64 12.16
N SER A 52 20.93 -33.80 11.56
CA SER A 52 22.29 -34.35 11.51
C SER A 52 23.15 -33.72 10.42
N ALA A 53 24.18 -32.97 10.82
CA ALA A 53 25.20 -32.47 9.89
C ALA A 53 26.01 -33.63 9.27
N GLN A 54 26.22 -34.71 10.03
CA GLN A 54 26.92 -35.91 9.55
C GLN A 54 26.16 -36.61 8.43
N ASN A 55 24.82 -36.61 8.44
CA ASN A 55 24.02 -37.15 7.36
C ASN A 55 24.33 -36.41 6.05
N LEU A 56 24.45 -35.08 6.08
CA LEU A 56 24.84 -34.31 4.90
C LEU A 56 26.24 -34.69 4.43
N MET A 57 27.22 -34.75 5.34
CA MET A 57 28.60 -35.11 4.99
C MET A 57 28.71 -36.47 4.29
N ASP A 58 27.99 -37.48 4.78
CA ASP A 58 28.12 -38.85 4.27
C ASP A 58 27.28 -39.09 3.01
N CYS A 59 26.14 -38.41 2.87
CA CYS A 59 25.12 -38.78 1.88
C CYS A 59 24.98 -37.81 0.70
N SER A 60 25.48 -36.57 0.82
CA SER A 60 25.31 -35.55 -0.24
C SER A 60 26.44 -35.53 -1.27
N GLY A 61 27.35 -36.50 -1.26
CA GLY A 61 28.50 -36.54 -2.19
C GLY A 61 28.13 -36.52 -3.67
N LYS A 62 27.01 -37.14 -4.04
CA LYS A 62 26.48 -37.10 -5.43
C LYS A 62 26.02 -35.71 -5.88
N TYR A 63 25.82 -34.78 -4.94
CA TYR A 63 25.39 -33.40 -5.19
C TYR A 63 26.57 -32.42 -5.20
N GLY A 64 27.81 -32.91 -5.01
CA GLY A 64 29.04 -32.12 -5.12
C GLY A 64 29.75 -31.84 -3.79
N ASN A 65 29.18 -32.26 -2.65
CA ASN A 65 29.80 -32.09 -1.34
C ASN A 65 30.90 -33.12 -1.06
N GLN A 66 31.96 -32.72 -0.34
CA GLN A 66 33.17 -33.52 -0.17
C GLN A 66 33.50 -33.80 1.31
N GLY A 67 32.47 -33.92 2.14
CA GLY A 67 32.62 -34.20 3.58
C GLY A 67 33.48 -33.14 4.27
N CYS A 68 34.63 -33.57 4.80
CA CYS A 68 35.57 -32.67 5.49
C CYS A 68 36.40 -31.78 4.55
N ASN A 69 36.36 -32.01 3.24
CA ASN A 69 37.07 -31.17 2.26
C ASN A 69 36.21 -29.99 1.76
N GLY A 70 35.06 -29.73 2.38
CA GLY A 70 34.15 -28.65 2.00
C GLY A 70 32.91 -29.09 1.25
N GLY A 71 32.00 -28.14 1.04
CA GLY A 71 30.70 -28.36 0.41
C GLY A 71 29.89 -27.08 0.30
N LEU A 72 28.73 -27.18 -0.35
CA LEU A 72 27.79 -26.09 -0.61
C LEU A 72 26.45 -26.34 0.08
N MET A 73 25.85 -25.28 0.62
CA MET A 73 24.54 -25.33 1.25
C MET A 73 23.45 -25.73 0.25
N ASP A 74 23.51 -25.21 -0.97
CA ASP A 74 22.56 -25.51 -2.04
C ASP A 74 22.53 -27.00 -2.39
N ALA A 75 23.71 -27.62 -2.50
CA ALA A 75 23.85 -29.05 -2.71
C ALA A 75 23.25 -29.86 -1.55
N SER A 76 23.34 -29.32 -0.34
CA SER A 76 22.75 -29.91 0.87
C SER A 76 21.23 -29.85 0.84
N PHE A 77 20.65 -28.67 0.57
CA PHE A 77 19.20 -28.51 0.44
C PHE A 77 18.62 -29.35 -0.69
N GLN A 78 19.30 -29.37 -1.84
CA GLN A 78 18.91 -30.22 -2.97
C GLN A 78 18.93 -31.70 -2.60
N TYR A 79 19.97 -32.17 -1.89
CA TYR A 79 20.00 -33.54 -1.34
C TYR A 79 18.80 -33.80 -0.43
N ILE A 80 18.50 -32.93 0.54
CA ILE A 80 17.41 -33.15 1.50
C ILE A 80 16.06 -33.22 0.79
N LYS A 81 15.84 -32.35 -0.19
CA LYS A 81 14.62 -32.32 -1.01
C LYS A 81 14.44 -33.63 -1.79
N ASP A 82 15.46 -34.04 -2.54
CA ASP A 82 15.41 -35.25 -3.38
C ASP A 82 15.38 -36.53 -2.54
N ASN A 83 16.15 -36.54 -1.45
CA ASN A 83 16.13 -37.60 -0.46
C ASN A 83 14.81 -37.65 0.31
N LYS A 84 13.97 -36.60 0.26
CA LYS A 84 12.72 -36.44 1.03
C LYS A 84 12.93 -36.51 2.55
N GLY A 85 13.96 -35.81 3.03
CA GLY A 85 14.24 -35.63 4.45
C GLY A 85 15.67 -35.95 4.85
N ILE A 86 15.94 -35.68 6.13
CA ILE A 86 17.25 -35.78 6.78
C ILE A 86 17.10 -36.37 8.17
N ASP A 87 18.02 -37.22 8.60
CA ASP A 87 18.06 -37.82 9.94
C ASP A 87 18.21 -36.75 11.03
N THR A 88 17.72 -37.05 12.23
CA THR A 88 18.02 -36.24 13.42
C THR A 88 19.45 -36.44 13.91
N GLU A 89 20.01 -35.44 14.61
CA GLU A 89 21.33 -35.56 15.25
C GLU A 89 21.38 -36.76 16.22
N ALA A 90 20.28 -37.02 16.95
CA ALA A 90 20.22 -38.14 17.90
C ALA A 90 20.29 -39.53 17.23
N SER A 91 19.84 -39.65 15.98
CA SER A 91 19.83 -40.91 15.24
C SER A 91 21.06 -41.10 14.34
N TYR A 92 21.75 -40.00 14.02
CA TYR A 92 22.92 -39.97 13.17
C TYR A 92 23.95 -38.96 13.71
N PRO A 93 24.66 -39.29 14.81
CA PRO A 93 25.51 -38.33 15.52
C PRO A 93 26.70 -37.86 14.70
N TYR A 94 27.18 -36.65 14.99
CA TYR A 94 28.38 -36.08 14.38
C TYR A 94 29.68 -36.78 14.81
N GLU A 95 30.48 -37.21 13.82
CA GLU A 95 31.73 -37.97 14.00
C GLU A 95 32.98 -37.23 13.50
N ALA A 96 32.82 -36.04 12.89
CA ALA A 96 33.90 -35.21 12.34
C ALA A 96 34.79 -35.91 11.29
N VAL A 97 34.29 -36.96 10.66
CA VAL A 97 34.96 -37.70 9.58
C VAL A 97 33.92 -38.10 8.54
N GLN A 98 34.28 -38.04 7.25
CA GLN A 98 33.37 -38.51 6.20
C GLN A 98 33.29 -40.04 6.22
N GLY A 99 32.11 -40.56 6.51
CA GLY A 99 31.79 -41.98 6.52
C GLY A 99 31.02 -42.43 5.28
N THR A 100 30.47 -43.64 5.36
CA THR A 100 29.52 -44.14 4.37
C THR A 100 28.11 -43.66 4.73
N CYS A 101 27.26 -43.36 3.74
CA CYS A 101 25.89 -42.92 4.00
C CYS A 101 25.06 -44.01 4.70
N ARG A 102 24.55 -43.74 5.91
CA ARG A 102 23.69 -44.67 6.68
C ARG A 102 22.31 -44.08 7.00
N PHE A 103 21.83 -43.14 6.18
CA PHE A 103 20.49 -42.53 6.28
C PHE A 103 19.38 -43.57 6.42
N LYS A 104 18.39 -43.31 7.29
CA LYS A 104 17.23 -44.19 7.46
C LYS A 104 15.94 -43.38 7.42
N ARG A 105 15.03 -43.77 6.51
CA ARG A 105 13.68 -43.18 6.38
C ARG A 105 12.92 -43.03 7.70
N ALA A 106 13.08 -43.98 8.63
CA ALA A 106 12.39 -43.99 9.92
C ALA A 106 12.87 -42.88 10.88
N ASN A 107 14.02 -42.27 10.61
CA ASN A 107 14.69 -41.32 11.48
C ASN A 107 14.58 -39.86 10.99
N VAL A 108 13.77 -39.59 9.96
CA VAL A 108 13.64 -38.26 9.36
C VAL A 108 13.13 -37.25 10.39
N GLY A 109 13.97 -36.24 10.68
CA GLY A 109 13.67 -35.14 11.58
C GLY A 109 12.98 -33.95 10.90
N ALA A 110 13.32 -33.69 9.64
CA ALA A 110 12.71 -32.64 8.82
C ALA A 110 12.78 -32.98 7.33
N THR A 111 11.96 -32.30 6.54
CA THR A 111 11.93 -32.39 5.08
C THR A 111 12.08 -31.01 4.48
N ASP A 112 12.75 -30.93 3.34
CA ASP A 112 12.90 -29.71 2.56
C ASP A 112 12.01 -29.75 1.29
N THR A 113 11.39 -28.61 0.97
CA THR A 113 10.62 -28.41 -0.26
C THR A 113 11.39 -27.62 -1.32
N GLY A 114 12.47 -26.94 -0.92
CA GLY A 114 13.35 -26.18 -1.80
C GLY A 114 14.01 -25.00 -1.08
N PHE A 115 15.02 -24.45 -1.75
CA PHE A 115 15.82 -23.31 -1.29
C PHE A 115 15.78 -22.17 -2.33
N THR A 116 16.26 -21.00 -1.94
CA THR A 116 16.34 -19.82 -2.81
C THR A 116 17.50 -18.96 -2.36
N ASP A 117 18.35 -18.59 -3.31
CA ASP A 117 19.49 -17.71 -3.05
C ASP A 117 19.06 -16.24 -3.08
N LEU A 118 19.63 -15.48 -2.17
CA LEU A 118 19.36 -14.05 -2.07
C LEU A 118 20.22 -13.26 -3.07
N PRO A 119 19.77 -12.09 -3.55
CA PRO A 119 20.57 -11.25 -4.42
C PRO A 119 21.87 -10.79 -3.77
N GLU A 120 22.95 -10.84 -4.54
CA GLU A 120 24.29 -10.42 -4.12
C GLU A 120 24.36 -8.96 -3.70
N GLY A 121 25.17 -8.70 -2.66
CA GLY A 121 25.45 -7.35 -2.15
C GLY A 121 24.24 -6.63 -1.57
N ASN A 122 23.12 -7.35 -1.36
CA ASN A 122 21.86 -6.75 -0.95
C ASN A 122 21.57 -7.03 0.53
N GLU A 123 22.30 -6.34 1.39
CA GLU A 123 22.17 -6.39 2.86
C GLU A 123 20.72 -6.12 3.33
N THR A 124 19.98 -5.26 2.62
CA THR A 124 18.56 -5.02 2.95
C THR A 124 17.70 -6.26 2.69
N THR A 125 17.95 -6.99 1.61
CA THR A 125 17.22 -8.23 1.30
C THR A 125 17.61 -9.34 2.25
N LEU A 126 18.88 -9.43 2.64
CA LEU A 126 19.35 -10.34 3.68
C LEU A 126 18.66 -10.08 5.02
N GLN A 127 18.59 -8.82 5.46
CA GLN A 127 17.91 -8.43 6.69
C GLN A 127 16.40 -8.74 6.66
N ILE A 128 15.74 -8.54 5.50
CA ILE A 128 14.32 -8.88 5.30
C ILE A 128 14.11 -10.39 5.32
N ALA A 129 14.93 -11.15 4.60
CA ALA A 129 14.86 -12.61 4.56
C ALA A 129 15.05 -13.18 5.97
N LEU A 130 16.06 -12.71 6.69
CA LEU A 130 16.30 -13.09 8.08
C LEU A 130 15.10 -12.77 8.98
N ALA A 131 14.40 -11.65 8.75
CA ALA A 131 13.22 -11.27 9.54
C ALA A 131 11.94 -12.03 9.21
N THR A 132 11.75 -12.43 7.95
CA THR A 132 10.47 -12.92 7.43
C THR A 132 10.47 -14.41 7.12
N VAL A 133 11.64 -14.95 6.76
CA VAL A 133 11.83 -16.36 6.43
C VAL A 133 12.32 -17.13 7.64
N GLY A 134 13.27 -16.60 8.41
CA GLY A 134 13.88 -17.28 9.57
C GLY A 134 15.40 -17.22 9.53
N PRO A 135 16.11 -18.03 10.34
CA PRO A 135 17.57 -18.16 10.25
C PRO A 135 18.05 -18.48 8.83
N ILE A 136 19.14 -17.84 8.38
CA ILE A 136 19.65 -17.89 7.00
C ILE A 136 21.08 -18.42 6.99
N SER A 137 21.38 -19.39 6.13
CA SER A 137 22.74 -19.83 5.88
C SER A 137 23.51 -18.79 5.07
N VAL A 138 24.73 -18.46 5.49
CA VAL A 138 25.61 -17.52 4.78
C VAL A 138 27.03 -18.07 4.74
N ALA A 139 27.81 -17.59 3.77
CA ALA A 139 29.23 -17.90 3.63
C ALA A 139 30.06 -16.61 3.61
N VAL A 140 31.25 -16.66 4.18
CA VAL A 140 32.16 -15.52 4.33
C VAL A 140 33.61 -15.89 4.02
N ASP A 141 34.43 -14.87 3.80
CA ASP A 141 35.89 -14.97 3.85
C ASP A 141 36.35 -14.91 5.31
N ALA A 142 36.87 -16.02 5.82
CA ALA A 142 37.47 -16.17 7.14
C ALA A 142 38.99 -16.34 7.08
N SER A 143 39.61 -16.11 5.91
CA SER A 143 41.05 -16.31 5.70
C SER A 143 41.91 -15.27 6.41
N HIS A 144 41.31 -14.13 6.79
CA HIS A 144 41.98 -13.03 7.45
C HIS A 144 42.40 -13.37 8.88
N SER A 145 43.62 -12.96 9.25
CA SER A 145 44.11 -13.11 10.63
C SER A 145 43.23 -12.35 11.64
N SER A 146 42.60 -11.25 11.23
CA SER A 146 41.62 -10.52 12.03
C SER A 146 40.45 -11.40 12.44
N PHE A 147 39.98 -12.32 11.57
CA PHE A 147 38.91 -13.27 11.86
C PHE A 147 39.39 -14.35 12.84
N GLN A 148 40.58 -14.89 12.62
CA GLN A 148 41.15 -15.95 13.45
C GLN A 148 41.46 -15.49 14.88
N PHE A 149 41.87 -14.23 15.05
CA PHE A 149 42.20 -13.63 16.35
C PHE A 149 41.08 -12.78 16.96
N TYR A 150 39.92 -12.71 16.32
CA TYR A 150 38.75 -12.02 16.84
C TYR A 150 38.32 -12.62 18.19
N SER A 151 37.92 -11.74 19.12
CA SER A 151 37.62 -12.13 20.51
C SER A 151 36.44 -11.41 21.17
N SER A 152 36.05 -10.23 20.71
CA SER A 152 34.88 -9.48 21.23
C SER A 152 34.51 -8.28 20.34
N GLY A 153 33.28 -7.77 20.49
CA GLY A 153 32.76 -6.55 19.84
C GLY A 153 32.39 -6.74 18.38
N VAL A 154 31.89 -5.71 17.69
CA VAL A 154 31.45 -5.90 16.29
C VAL A 154 32.62 -6.20 15.35
N TYR A 155 32.69 -7.41 14.78
CA TYR A 155 33.71 -7.77 13.77
C TYR A 155 33.50 -7.01 12.45
N ASP A 156 34.55 -6.43 11.89
CA ASP A 156 34.57 -5.74 10.59
C ASP A 156 35.94 -5.95 9.94
N GLU A 157 35.95 -6.42 8.69
CA GLU A 157 37.17 -6.66 7.91
C GLU A 157 37.06 -5.93 6.57
N PRO A 158 37.70 -4.75 6.42
CA PRO A 158 37.65 -3.96 5.20
C PRO A 158 38.15 -4.68 3.96
N ASP A 159 39.06 -5.63 4.12
CA ASP A 159 39.68 -6.38 3.01
C ASP A 159 38.96 -7.71 2.71
N CYS A 160 37.78 -7.95 3.29
CA CYS A 160 36.99 -9.17 3.13
C CYS A 160 36.69 -9.47 1.64
N SER A 161 37.09 -10.66 1.17
CA SER A 161 36.88 -11.04 -0.24
C SER A 161 35.42 -11.34 -0.55
N THR A 162 34.98 -10.88 -1.71
CA THR A 162 33.65 -11.19 -2.27
C THR A 162 33.63 -12.49 -3.09
N THR A 163 34.81 -13.06 -3.35
CA THR A 163 34.97 -14.23 -4.23
C THR A 163 35.73 -15.37 -3.59
N ASN A 164 36.61 -15.09 -2.61
CA ASN A 164 37.40 -16.09 -1.90
C ASN A 164 36.74 -16.43 -0.55
N ILE A 165 35.57 -17.06 -0.64
CA ILE A 165 34.78 -17.48 0.50
C ILE A 165 35.25 -18.87 0.96
N ASP A 166 35.64 -19.02 2.22
CA ASP A 166 36.20 -20.27 2.77
C ASP A 166 35.50 -20.78 4.04
N HIS A 167 34.53 -20.04 4.57
CA HIS A 167 33.78 -20.43 5.76
C HIS A 167 32.28 -20.13 5.67
N SER A 168 31.48 -20.75 6.53
CA SER A 168 30.03 -20.51 6.58
C SER A 168 29.48 -20.57 8.00
N PHE A 169 28.43 -19.80 8.24
CA PHE A 169 27.71 -19.75 9.51
C PHE A 169 26.24 -19.45 9.27
N ILE A 170 25.43 -19.47 10.32
CA ILE A 170 24.01 -19.15 10.24
C ILE A 170 23.76 -17.76 10.83
N LEU A 171 23.12 -16.89 10.07
CA LEU A 171 22.57 -15.66 10.61
C LEU A 171 21.28 -15.95 11.37
N VAL A 172 21.22 -15.48 12.61
CA VAL A 172 20.12 -15.72 13.54
C VAL A 172 19.48 -14.42 14.03
N GLY A 173 19.99 -13.27 13.62
CA GLY A 173 19.42 -11.99 14.01
C GLY A 173 20.22 -10.80 13.49
N TYR A 174 19.81 -9.61 13.91
CA TYR A 174 20.53 -8.35 13.75
C TYR A 174 20.13 -7.40 14.87
N ASP A 175 21.03 -6.50 15.23
CA ASP A 175 20.83 -5.51 16.28
C ASP A 175 21.62 -4.23 15.96
N THR A 176 21.60 -3.28 16.88
CA THR A 176 22.39 -2.05 16.75
C THR A 176 23.26 -1.77 17.95
N TYR A 177 24.57 -1.68 17.70
CA TYR A 177 25.57 -1.27 18.67
C TYR A 177 25.64 0.26 18.75
N LYS A 178 25.84 0.77 19.97
CA LYS A 178 26.04 2.20 20.23
C LYS A 178 27.36 2.41 20.95
N ASN A 179 28.30 3.06 20.28
CA ASN A 179 29.52 3.54 20.90
C ASN A 179 29.53 5.08 20.90
N GLY A 180 29.20 5.68 22.04
CA GLY A 180 29.07 7.14 22.17
C GLY A 180 27.95 7.72 21.30
N THR A 181 28.31 8.58 20.35
CA THR A 181 27.38 9.20 19.37
C THR A 181 27.21 8.38 18.09
N THR A 182 28.02 7.34 17.89
CA THR A 182 28.03 6.53 16.67
C THR A 182 27.13 5.30 16.84
N LYS A 183 26.29 5.05 15.84
CA LYS A 183 25.34 3.93 15.79
C LYS A 183 25.77 3.00 14.65
N GLN A 184 26.02 1.73 14.95
CA GLN A 184 26.49 0.71 13.99
C GLN A 184 25.55 -0.50 14.00
N GLU A 185 25.07 -0.91 12.82
CA GLU A 185 24.14 -2.03 12.63
C GLU A 185 24.90 -3.32 12.34
N TYR A 186 24.55 -4.40 13.03
CA TYR A 186 25.29 -5.67 12.97
C TYR A 186 24.35 -6.87 12.90
N TYR A 187 24.85 -7.99 12.36
CA TYR A 187 24.17 -9.27 12.36
C TYR A 187 24.63 -10.14 13.54
N ILE A 188 23.71 -10.97 14.00
CA ILE A 188 23.97 -12.00 15.00
C ILE A 188 24.16 -13.31 14.24
N ALA A 189 25.34 -13.90 14.34
CA ALA A 189 25.68 -15.18 13.73
C ALA A 189 25.80 -16.27 14.81
N LYS A 190 25.49 -17.51 14.45
CA LYS A 190 25.86 -18.73 15.20
C LYS A 190 26.83 -19.54 14.34
N ASN A 191 27.92 -20.05 14.94
CA ASN A 191 28.95 -20.84 14.26
C ASN A 191 29.14 -22.22 14.90
N SER A 192 29.99 -23.04 14.28
CA SER A 192 30.28 -24.44 14.59
C SER A 192 31.72 -24.70 15.05
N TRP A 193 32.39 -23.80 15.78
CA TRP A 193 33.77 -23.97 16.30
C TRP A 193 33.87 -24.20 17.82
N GLY A 194 32.81 -24.69 18.46
CA GLY A 194 32.81 -25.08 19.87
C GLY A 194 32.80 -23.91 20.86
N GLU A 195 32.82 -24.25 22.16
CA GLU A 195 32.53 -23.29 23.25
C GLU A 195 33.57 -22.15 23.34
N SER A 196 34.82 -22.44 22.97
CA SER A 196 35.90 -21.45 23.01
C SER A 196 35.70 -20.31 22.02
N TRP A 197 34.92 -20.54 20.96
CA TRP A 197 34.54 -19.55 19.95
C TRP A 197 33.15 -18.98 20.22
N GLU A 198 32.19 -19.77 20.71
CA GLU A 198 30.84 -19.29 21.02
C GLU A 198 30.81 -18.25 22.15
N ASN A 199 31.73 -18.35 23.12
CA ASN A 199 31.93 -17.31 24.13
C ASN A 199 32.54 -16.01 23.57
N ARG A 200 33.15 -16.04 22.37
CA ARG A 200 33.69 -14.87 21.66
C ARG A 200 32.68 -14.24 20.70
N VAL A 201 31.69 -15.01 20.24
CA VAL A 201 30.70 -14.63 19.21
C VAL A 201 29.33 -14.26 19.78
N ASN A 202 29.17 -14.33 21.11
CA ASN A 202 28.00 -13.75 21.77
C ASN A 202 27.92 -12.22 21.69
N GLU A 203 28.92 -11.56 21.07
CA GLU A 203 28.91 -10.12 20.82
C GLU A 203 29.40 -9.78 19.40
N GLU A 204 28.45 -9.72 18.45
CA GLU A 204 28.39 -8.76 17.31
C GLU A 204 29.31 -9.00 16.08
N MET A 205 28.74 -9.11 14.85
CA MET A 205 29.49 -9.07 13.58
C MET A 205 28.86 -8.07 12.58
N THR A 206 29.64 -7.19 11.96
CA THR A 206 29.20 -6.19 10.97
C THR A 206 29.44 -6.59 9.52
N GLN A 207 28.70 -5.86 8.67
CA GLN A 207 28.69 -5.81 7.22
C GLN A 207 29.97 -6.29 6.53
N GLY A 208 29.78 -7.24 5.60
CA GLY A 208 30.84 -7.80 4.77
C GLY A 208 30.44 -9.10 4.07
N ILE A 209 29.15 -9.42 3.92
CA ILE A 209 28.70 -10.69 3.33
C ILE A 209 28.21 -10.45 1.90
N ASN A 210 29.14 -10.48 0.94
CA ASN A 210 28.79 -10.51 -0.48
C ASN A 210 28.46 -11.94 -0.91
N SER A 211 27.16 -12.29 -0.94
CA SER A 211 26.67 -13.62 -1.35
C SER A 211 26.31 -13.68 -2.84
N GLN A 212 27.07 -14.40 -3.67
CA GLN A 212 26.88 -14.48 -5.12
C GLN A 212 25.85 -15.51 -5.61
N LYS A 213 25.03 -15.06 -6.59
CA LYS A 213 24.32 -15.76 -7.70
C LYS A 213 23.15 -16.72 -7.44
N VAL A 214 21.97 -16.39 -8.00
CA VAL A 214 21.12 -17.28 -8.85
C VAL A 214 20.28 -16.46 -9.86
N THR A 215 20.14 -17.00 -11.09
CA THR A 215 19.38 -16.45 -12.24
C THR A 215 18.18 -17.36 -12.58
N ILE A 216 17.07 -16.78 -13.07
CA ILE A 216 15.83 -17.46 -13.51
C ILE A 216 15.72 -17.42 -15.06
N PRO A 217 15.32 -18.49 -15.76
CA PRO A 217 14.92 -18.45 -17.18
C PRO A 217 13.40 -18.27 -17.38
N ALA A 218 13.06 -17.72 -18.56
CA ALA A 218 11.74 -17.27 -19.01
C ALA A 218 10.95 -18.27 -19.87
N GLU A 219 9.76 -17.82 -20.31
CA GLU A 219 8.85 -18.31 -21.40
C GLU A 219 7.58 -19.08 -20.93
N ALA A 220 6.39 -19.00 -21.55
CA ALA A 220 5.70 -18.09 -22.50
C ALA A 220 4.23 -18.58 -22.72
N GLN A 221 3.41 -17.75 -23.39
CA GLN A 221 2.11 -18.01 -24.10
C GLN A 221 0.81 -18.00 -23.25
N GLY A 222 -0.29 -17.31 -23.57
CA GLY A 222 -0.75 -16.47 -24.69
C GLY A 222 -2.23 -16.80 -25.01
N TYR A 223 -3.18 -15.85 -25.07
CA TYR A 223 -4.52 -16.02 -25.71
C TYR A 223 -5.23 -14.69 -26.03
N SER A 224 -6.15 -14.76 -27.00
CA SER A 224 -6.70 -13.71 -27.89
C SER A 224 -8.03 -13.06 -27.47
N GLU A 225 -8.34 -11.93 -28.12
CA GLU A 225 -9.52 -11.06 -28.03
C GLU A 225 -10.89 -11.70 -28.35
N ALA A 226 -11.97 -11.16 -27.74
CA ALA A 226 -13.31 -11.13 -28.32
C ALA A 226 -14.16 -9.96 -27.80
N ARG A 227 -14.81 -9.24 -28.73
CA ARG A 227 -15.73 -8.09 -28.56
C ARG A 227 -17.11 -8.53 -28.05
N VAL A 228 -17.77 -7.71 -27.22
CA VAL A 228 -19.25 -7.70 -27.09
C VAL A 228 -19.77 -6.27 -26.86
N ALA A 229 -20.59 -5.79 -27.79
CA ALA A 229 -21.53 -4.68 -27.61
C ALA A 229 -22.91 -5.25 -27.25
N ALA A 230 -23.69 -4.63 -26.34
CA ALA A 230 -25.16 -4.63 -26.39
C ALA A 230 -25.86 -3.84 -25.24
N SER A 231 -26.80 -3.00 -25.68
CA SER A 231 -28.15 -2.74 -25.16
C SER A 231 -28.37 -2.32 -23.69
N LEU A 232 -28.84 -1.07 -23.57
CA LEU A 232 -29.59 -0.52 -22.44
C LEU A 232 -31.00 -1.13 -22.40
N GLY A 233 -31.26 -2.01 -21.44
CA GLY A 233 -32.58 -2.51 -21.08
C GLY A 233 -32.67 -2.69 -19.56
N SER A 234 -33.58 -1.95 -18.91
CA SER A 234 -34.03 -2.06 -17.51
C SER A 234 -33.07 -2.77 -16.53
N ARG A 235 -31.94 -2.15 -16.16
CA ARG A 235 -31.06 -2.72 -15.12
C ARG A 235 -31.58 -2.34 -13.73
N SER A 236 -31.92 -3.34 -12.93
CA SER A 236 -31.95 -3.19 -11.47
C SER A 236 -30.53 -2.84 -11.00
N PHE A 237 -30.37 -1.80 -10.17
CA PHE A 237 -29.06 -1.47 -9.60
C PHE A 237 -28.46 -2.69 -8.88
N SER A 238 -27.22 -3.05 -9.22
CA SER A 238 -26.50 -4.08 -8.49
C SER A 238 -26.35 -3.65 -7.02
N LYS A 239 -26.79 -4.51 -6.10
CA LYS A 239 -26.65 -4.30 -4.64
C LYS A 239 -25.35 -4.88 -4.10
N THR A 240 -24.52 -5.45 -4.96
CA THR A 240 -23.32 -6.20 -4.63
C THR A 240 -22.16 -5.76 -5.54
N GLY A 241 -20.95 -5.65 -4.99
CA GLY A 241 -19.72 -5.51 -5.76
C GLY A 241 -19.23 -6.85 -6.30
N LYS A 242 -18.38 -6.81 -7.31
CA LYS A 242 -17.67 -7.88 -8.00
C LYS A 242 -16.23 -7.41 -8.22
N SER A 243 -15.26 -8.31 -8.14
CA SER A 243 -13.89 -8.00 -8.58
C SER A 243 -13.81 -7.98 -10.13
N SER A 244 -12.88 -7.22 -10.70
CA SER A 244 -12.64 -7.18 -12.15
C SER A 244 -11.96 -8.45 -12.66
N ILE A 245 -11.15 -9.10 -11.81
CA ILE A 245 -10.28 -10.20 -12.21
C ILE A 245 -10.97 -11.56 -12.11
N ASP A 246 -11.64 -11.85 -11.00
CA ASP A 246 -12.24 -13.18 -10.75
C ASP A 246 -13.76 -13.16 -10.52
N GLY A 247 -14.40 -11.99 -10.61
CA GLY A 247 -15.86 -11.84 -10.58
C GLY A 247 -16.52 -12.13 -9.22
N HIS A 248 -15.75 -12.29 -8.15
CA HIS A 248 -16.27 -12.62 -6.81
C HIS A 248 -17.12 -11.50 -6.21
N VAL A 249 -18.28 -11.87 -5.66
CA VAL A 249 -19.30 -10.93 -5.18
C VAL A 249 -19.06 -10.53 -3.71
N TYR A 250 -19.14 -9.24 -3.39
CA TYR A 250 -19.07 -8.70 -2.01
C TYR A 250 -20.12 -7.61 -1.75
N THR A 251 -20.42 -7.36 -0.48
CA THR A 251 -21.44 -6.40 -0.05
C THR A 251 -20.92 -5.39 0.97
N THR A 252 -19.71 -5.60 1.47
CA THR A 252 -18.99 -4.68 2.36
C THR A 252 -17.52 -4.54 1.95
N ILE A 253 -16.88 -3.46 2.41
CA ILE A 253 -15.45 -3.24 2.20
C ILE A 253 -14.60 -4.28 2.94
N TYR A 254 -15.10 -4.83 4.06
CA TYR A 254 -14.45 -5.95 4.75
C TYR A 254 -14.33 -7.17 3.82
N GLU A 255 -15.43 -7.57 3.20
CA GLU A 255 -15.47 -8.68 2.23
C GLU A 255 -14.65 -8.35 0.98
N GLY A 256 -14.78 -7.14 0.44
CA GLY A 256 -14.00 -6.68 -0.71
C GLY A 256 -12.49 -6.75 -0.46
N PHE A 257 -12.02 -6.33 0.71
CA PHE A 257 -10.61 -6.46 1.11
C PHE A 257 -10.17 -7.94 1.17
N LYS A 258 -11.00 -8.85 1.71
CA LYS A 258 -10.67 -10.29 1.71
C LYS A 258 -10.53 -10.86 0.31
N ILE A 259 -11.44 -10.49 -0.59
CA ILE A 259 -11.39 -10.88 -2.00
C ILE A 259 -10.12 -10.33 -2.66
N GLY A 260 -9.79 -9.06 -2.43
CA GLY A 260 -8.56 -8.45 -2.94
C GLY A 260 -7.30 -9.18 -2.47
N THR A 261 -7.24 -9.55 -1.18
CA THR A 261 -6.15 -10.39 -0.63
C THR A 261 -6.04 -11.72 -1.38
N ASP A 262 -7.17 -12.39 -1.65
CA ASP A 262 -7.17 -13.66 -2.36
C ASP A 262 -6.73 -13.50 -3.83
N ILE A 263 -7.16 -12.44 -4.51
CA ILE A 263 -6.75 -12.13 -5.89
C ILE A 263 -5.23 -11.88 -5.94
N ALA A 264 -4.72 -10.97 -5.10
CA ALA A 264 -3.30 -10.65 -5.02
C ALA A 264 -2.44 -11.92 -4.80
N ARG A 265 -2.90 -12.81 -3.91
CA ARG A 265 -2.27 -14.11 -3.66
C ARG A 265 -2.29 -15.04 -4.87
N LYS A 266 -3.44 -15.22 -5.53
CA LYS A 266 -3.58 -16.10 -6.69
C LYS A 266 -2.70 -15.64 -7.86
N HIS A 267 -2.55 -14.33 -8.04
CA HIS A 267 -1.81 -13.73 -9.15
C HIS A 267 -0.33 -13.43 -8.84
N GLY A 268 0.17 -13.80 -7.65
CA GLY A 268 1.60 -13.80 -7.33
C GLY A 268 2.20 -12.45 -6.90
N ASP A 269 1.46 -11.35 -6.91
CA ASP A 269 1.90 -10.06 -6.34
C ASP A 269 1.10 -9.72 -5.08
N ASN A 270 1.67 -10.06 -3.92
CA ASN A 270 1.02 -9.83 -2.63
C ASN A 270 1.20 -8.40 -2.09
N ARG A 271 1.90 -7.51 -2.80
CA ARG A 271 2.13 -6.12 -2.35
C ARG A 271 0.81 -5.37 -2.33
N CYS A 272 0.58 -4.62 -1.27
CA CYS A 272 -0.65 -3.86 -1.03
C CYS A 272 -0.33 -2.37 -0.92
N LEU A 273 0.39 -1.95 0.12
CA LEU A 273 0.65 -0.54 0.40
C LEU A 273 2.14 -0.24 0.38
N GLY A 274 2.55 0.69 -0.46
CA GLY A 274 3.93 1.11 -0.67
C GLY A 274 4.17 2.53 -0.17
N PHE A 275 5.32 2.81 0.42
CA PHE A 275 5.73 4.16 0.78
C PHE A 275 7.23 4.36 0.61
N ARG A 276 7.66 5.61 0.45
CA ARG A 276 9.07 6.00 0.43
C ARG A 276 9.45 6.75 1.70
N VAL A 277 10.69 6.60 2.15
CA VAL A 277 11.22 7.25 3.36
C VAL A 277 11.82 8.62 3.02
N ASN A 278 12.49 8.70 1.88
CA ASN A 278 13.10 9.92 1.37
C ASN A 278 13.23 9.85 -0.16
N ARG A 279 13.74 10.93 -0.77
CA ARG A 279 13.88 11.07 -2.23
C ARG A 279 14.82 10.04 -2.87
N ASN A 280 15.71 9.41 -2.11
CA ASN A 280 16.67 8.45 -2.62
C ASN A 280 16.28 7.00 -2.32
N SER A 281 15.19 6.77 -1.58
CA SER A 281 14.73 5.42 -1.24
C SER A 281 13.76 4.87 -2.28
N GLU A 282 13.88 3.59 -2.58
CA GLU A 282 12.85 2.81 -3.27
C GLU A 282 11.56 2.70 -2.45
N TYR A 283 10.47 2.28 -3.10
CA TYR A 283 9.22 1.98 -2.40
C TYR A 283 9.37 0.75 -1.51
N LEU A 284 9.10 0.92 -0.21
CA LEU A 284 8.93 -0.17 0.75
C LEU A 284 7.48 -0.64 0.71
N TRP A 285 7.26 -1.93 0.53
CA TRP A 285 5.92 -2.50 0.35
C TRP A 285 5.49 -3.35 1.54
N LEU A 286 4.24 -3.17 1.94
CA LEU A 286 3.52 -4.04 2.85
C LEU A 286 2.60 -4.94 2.05
N THR A 287 2.59 -6.22 2.41
CA THR A 287 1.70 -7.20 1.80
C THR A 287 0.28 -7.11 2.35
N TYR A 288 -0.70 -7.60 1.60
CA TYR A 288 -2.10 -7.68 2.06
C TYR A 288 -2.23 -8.37 3.44
N LYS A 289 -1.45 -9.44 3.68
CA LYS A 289 -1.43 -10.16 4.97
C LYS A 289 -0.88 -9.31 6.11
N GLU A 290 0.15 -8.51 5.86
CA GLU A 290 0.71 -7.60 6.86
C GLU A 290 -0.26 -6.45 7.18
N ILE A 291 -0.94 -5.92 6.15
CA ILE A 291 -2.00 -4.91 6.32
C ILE A 291 -3.16 -5.47 7.14
N GLU A 292 -3.62 -6.69 6.83
CA GLU A 292 -4.66 -7.36 7.59
C GLU A 292 -4.25 -7.50 9.06
N ARG A 293 -3.06 -8.03 9.33
CA ARG A 293 -2.55 -8.19 10.69
C ARG A 293 -2.43 -6.85 11.42
N ALA A 294 -1.92 -5.82 10.76
CA ALA A 294 -1.81 -4.50 11.34
C ALA A 294 -3.19 -3.90 11.65
N ALA A 295 -4.18 -4.07 10.78
CA ALA A 295 -5.55 -3.62 11.02
C ALA A 295 -6.20 -4.38 12.18
N THR A 296 -5.99 -5.70 12.30
CA THR A 296 -6.41 -6.51 13.45
C THR A 296 -5.74 -6.03 14.75
N ASP A 297 -4.43 -5.77 14.73
CA ASP A 297 -3.67 -5.28 15.88
C ASP A 297 -4.21 -3.90 16.32
N ILE A 298 -4.35 -2.93 15.40
CA ILE A 298 -4.92 -1.61 15.72
C ILE A 298 -6.35 -1.70 16.26
N GLY A 299 -7.21 -2.49 15.62
CA GLY A 299 -8.59 -2.68 16.05
C GLY A 299 -8.67 -3.26 17.48
N SER A 300 -7.90 -4.31 17.73
CA SER A 300 -7.78 -4.94 19.05
C SER A 300 -7.29 -3.96 20.12
N ALA A 301 -6.33 -3.10 19.78
CA ALA A 301 -5.81 -2.08 20.69
C ALA A 301 -6.86 -1.02 21.03
N LEU A 302 -7.63 -0.53 20.05
CA LEU A 302 -8.70 0.44 20.28
C LEU A 302 -9.73 -0.12 21.29
N ILE A 303 -10.11 -1.39 21.14
CA ILE A 303 -11.06 -2.05 22.06
C ILE A 303 -10.47 -2.16 23.47
N ARG A 304 -9.19 -2.53 23.57
CA ARG A 304 -8.47 -2.60 24.86
C ARG A 304 -8.36 -1.26 25.56
N LEU A 305 -8.26 -0.18 24.80
CA LEU A 305 -8.25 1.20 25.30
C LEU A 305 -9.66 1.71 25.63
N GLY A 306 -10.67 0.85 25.57
CA GLY A 306 -12.03 1.14 26.01
C GLY A 306 -12.96 1.67 24.92
N GLU A 307 -12.61 1.51 23.64
CA GLU A 307 -13.59 1.67 22.55
C GLU A 307 -14.49 0.44 22.45
N ASN A 308 -15.75 0.66 22.04
CA ASN A 308 -16.67 -0.45 21.78
C ASN A 308 -16.60 -0.87 20.31
N HIS A 309 -16.97 -2.12 20.01
CA HIS A 309 -17.28 -2.51 18.64
C HIS A 309 -18.56 -1.80 18.16
N GLY A 310 -18.73 -1.71 16.83
CA GLY A 310 -20.01 -1.38 16.23
C GLY A 310 -20.28 0.12 16.01
N GLN A 311 -21.54 0.38 15.64
CA GLN A 311 -21.98 1.59 14.93
C GLN A 311 -22.17 2.84 15.81
N ASN A 312 -21.80 2.75 17.09
CA ASN A 312 -21.82 3.86 18.04
C ASN A 312 -20.40 4.36 18.38
N THR A 313 -19.38 3.76 17.79
CA THR A 313 -17.97 4.11 18.03
C THR A 313 -17.42 4.89 16.86
N PHE A 314 -16.88 6.08 17.16
CA PHE A 314 -16.31 6.99 16.17
C PHE A 314 -14.80 7.14 16.40
N ILE A 315 -14.02 6.98 15.33
CA ILE A 315 -12.55 7.12 15.36
C ILE A 315 -12.12 8.25 14.43
N GLY A 316 -11.51 9.28 14.98
CA GLY A 316 -11.03 10.42 14.18
C GLY A 316 -9.72 10.09 13.49
N ILE A 317 -9.57 10.47 12.22
CA ILE A 317 -8.30 10.39 11.50
C ILE A 317 -7.98 11.78 10.94
N TYR A 318 -7.02 12.45 11.57
CA TYR A 318 -6.53 13.77 11.18
C TYR A 318 -5.06 13.65 10.74
N ALA A 319 -4.86 13.14 9.54
CA ALA A 319 -3.53 12.92 8.96
C ALA A 319 -3.54 13.03 7.44
N VAL A 320 -2.37 13.28 6.85
CA VAL A 320 -2.16 13.17 5.40
C VAL A 320 -2.18 11.70 4.94
N ASN A 321 -2.23 11.50 3.62
CA ASN A 321 -2.15 10.19 2.98
C ASN A 321 -0.97 9.38 3.51
N SER A 322 -1.25 8.16 3.95
CA SER A 322 -0.23 7.26 4.48
C SER A 322 -0.79 5.87 4.65
N VAL A 323 0.12 4.88 4.70
CA VAL A 323 -0.22 3.50 5.06
C VAL A 323 -0.93 3.42 6.41
N GLU A 324 -0.51 4.24 7.38
CA GLU A 324 -1.10 4.25 8.72
C GLU A 324 -2.56 4.71 8.69
N TRP A 325 -2.91 5.64 7.81
CA TRP A 325 -4.29 6.10 7.65
C TRP A 325 -5.18 4.96 7.14
N LEU A 326 -4.80 4.30 6.03
CA LEU A 326 -5.63 3.25 5.44
C LEU A 326 -5.76 2.02 6.35
N ILE A 327 -4.67 1.62 7.03
CA ILE A 327 -4.71 0.54 8.03
C ILE A 327 -5.67 0.90 9.17
N THR A 328 -5.68 2.16 9.63
CA THR A 328 -6.61 2.61 10.68
C THR A 328 -8.07 2.58 10.21
N ALA A 329 -8.35 2.98 8.97
CA ALA A 329 -9.69 2.87 8.39
C ALA A 329 -10.15 1.41 8.28
N LEU A 330 -9.27 0.51 7.81
CA LEU A 330 -9.54 -0.93 7.76
C LEU A 330 -9.80 -1.52 9.16
N ALA A 331 -9.01 -1.12 10.17
CA ALA A 331 -9.22 -1.52 11.56
C ALA A 331 -10.62 -1.15 12.07
N CYS A 332 -11.11 0.03 11.70
CA CYS A 332 -12.48 0.45 12.01
C CYS A 332 -13.50 -0.49 11.37
N HIS A 333 -13.34 -0.82 10.08
CA HIS A 333 -14.24 -1.75 9.38
C HIS A 333 -14.22 -3.15 9.97
N PHE A 334 -13.06 -3.66 10.36
CA PHE A 334 -12.92 -5.00 10.94
C PHE A 334 -13.72 -5.17 12.23
N HIS A 335 -14.06 -4.07 12.91
CA HIS A 335 -14.88 -4.07 14.12
C HIS A 335 -16.16 -3.24 14.01
N SER A 336 -16.63 -2.96 12.79
CA SER A 336 -17.85 -2.19 12.52
C SER A 336 -17.87 -0.78 13.16
N MET A 337 -16.72 -0.20 13.47
CA MET A 337 -16.57 1.17 13.94
C MET A 337 -16.63 2.14 12.76
N ILE A 338 -16.94 3.40 13.03
CA ILE A 338 -17.09 4.45 12.02
C ILE A 338 -15.89 5.38 12.11
N TYR A 339 -15.07 5.45 11.06
CA TYR A 339 -14.02 6.47 11.04
C TYR A 339 -14.56 7.81 10.56
N VAL A 340 -13.93 8.88 11.04
CA VAL A 340 -14.28 10.27 10.75
C VAL A 340 -13.00 10.95 10.26
N PRO A 341 -12.84 11.14 8.93
CA PRO A 341 -11.66 11.81 8.40
C PRO A 341 -11.74 13.33 8.61
N LEU A 342 -10.62 13.94 8.99
CA LEU A 342 -10.46 15.38 9.15
C LEU A 342 -9.41 15.89 8.15
N TYR A 343 -9.77 16.93 7.40
CA TYR A 343 -8.84 17.61 6.50
C TYR A 343 -7.79 18.41 7.27
N ASP A 344 -6.57 18.42 6.73
CA ASP A 344 -5.46 19.17 7.32
C ASP A 344 -5.58 20.69 7.16
N THR A 345 -6.44 21.14 6.25
CA THR A 345 -6.74 22.55 6.00
C THR A 345 -7.90 23.08 6.84
N LEU A 346 -8.53 22.28 7.69
CA LEU A 346 -9.65 22.74 8.51
C LEU A 346 -9.19 23.72 9.58
N GLY A 347 -9.94 24.82 9.71
CA GLY A 347 -9.78 25.74 10.82
C GLY A 347 -10.17 25.10 12.16
N GLN A 348 -9.69 25.69 13.25
CA GLN A 348 -9.95 25.20 14.62
C GLN A 348 -11.44 25.09 14.95
N SER A 349 -12.28 26.01 14.43
CA SER A 349 -13.73 25.98 14.63
C SER A 349 -14.37 24.72 14.06
N ALA A 350 -13.93 24.30 12.87
CA ALA A 350 -14.38 23.07 12.23
C ALA A 350 -13.96 21.82 13.02
N ILE A 351 -12.70 21.76 13.46
CA ILE A 351 -12.20 20.63 14.27
C ILE A 351 -13.02 20.47 15.56
N ILE A 352 -13.28 21.57 16.27
CA ILE A 352 -14.09 21.56 17.49
C ILE A 352 -15.52 21.10 17.20
N HIS A 353 -16.12 21.62 16.13
CA HIS A 353 -17.47 21.22 15.72
C HIS A 353 -17.54 19.72 15.44
N ILE A 354 -16.61 19.19 14.66
CA ILE A 354 -16.55 17.76 14.29
C ILE A 354 -16.43 16.89 15.54
N ILE A 355 -15.44 17.17 16.41
CA ILE A 355 -15.20 16.38 17.63
C ILE A 355 -16.44 16.37 18.53
N ASN A 356 -17.06 17.53 18.73
CA ASN A 356 -18.23 17.64 19.60
C ASN A 356 -19.48 16.99 18.99
N GLN A 357 -19.72 17.16 17.69
CA GLN A 357 -20.90 16.62 17.03
C GLN A 357 -20.87 15.08 17.03
N THR A 358 -19.69 14.50 16.79
CA THR A 358 -19.45 13.05 16.76
C THR A 358 -19.22 12.44 18.15
N GLY A 359 -18.79 13.25 19.12
CA GLY A 359 -18.38 12.76 20.45
C GLY A 359 -17.09 11.95 20.40
N LEU A 360 -16.15 12.34 19.54
CA LEU A 360 -14.87 11.62 19.40
C LEU A 360 -14.15 11.54 20.74
N ARG A 361 -13.80 10.31 21.12
CA ARG A 361 -12.92 9.99 22.25
C ARG A 361 -11.47 9.77 21.82
N THR A 362 -11.29 9.29 20.59
CA THR A 362 -10.00 8.89 20.04
C THR A 362 -9.75 9.52 18.69
N ILE A 363 -8.55 10.08 18.50
CA ILE A 363 -8.13 10.67 17.23
C ILE A 363 -6.68 10.30 16.89
N PHE A 364 -6.46 9.90 15.64
CA PHE A 364 -5.13 9.68 15.07
C PHE A 364 -4.63 10.97 14.43
N ILE A 365 -3.40 11.37 14.74
CA ILE A 365 -2.79 12.63 14.25
C ILE A 365 -1.33 12.37 13.82
N ASP A 366 -0.93 12.92 12.68
CA ASP A 366 0.42 12.81 12.13
C ASP A 366 1.38 13.93 12.58
N LYS A 367 0.90 15.17 12.68
CA LYS A 367 1.71 16.37 12.93
C LYS A 367 1.68 16.82 14.39
N ALA A 368 2.86 17.11 14.95
CA ALA A 368 2.98 17.63 16.31
C ALA A 368 2.24 18.96 16.48
N GLU A 369 2.25 19.79 15.45
CA GLU A 369 1.63 21.11 15.43
C GLU A 369 0.12 21.00 15.61
N ASN A 370 -0.51 20.04 14.92
CA ASN A 370 -1.93 19.74 15.02
C ASN A 370 -2.29 19.21 16.42
N VAL A 371 -1.45 18.33 16.98
CA VAL A 371 -1.62 17.84 18.37
C VAL A 371 -1.54 19.00 19.36
N LEU A 372 -0.53 19.86 19.25
CA LEU A 372 -0.33 21.00 20.14
C LEU A 372 -1.45 22.04 20.01
N ALA A 373 -1.99 22.24 18.81
CA ALA A 373 -3.15 23.09 18.58
C ALA A 373 -4.40 22.50 19.25
N LEU A 374 -4.67 21.20 19.07
CA LEU A 374 -5.80 20.52 19.68
C LEU A 374 -5.72 20.51 21.22
N LEU A 375 -4.53 20.31 21.79
CA LEU A 375 -4.31 20.34 23.24
C LEU A 375 -4.66 21.71 23.86
N LYS A 376 -4.49 22.82 23.12
CA LYS A 376 -4.94 24.16 23.56
C LYS A 376 -6.47 24.27 23.63
N LEU A 377 -7.17 23.46 22.82
CA LEU A 377 -8.63 23.51 22.66
C LEU A 377 -9.37 22.48 23.52
N THR A 378 -8.67 21.65 24.30
CA THR A 378 -9.23 20.57 25.15
C THR A 378 -10.48 20.95 25.95
N ARG A 379 -10.54 22.16 26.53
CA ARG A 379 -11.74 22.64 27.25
C ARG A 379 -13.00 22.74 26.38
N ARG A 380 -12.84 22.91 25.06
CA ARG A 380 -13.91 23.02 24.07
C ARG A 380 -14.25 21.68 23.41
N VAL A 381 -13.50 20.61 23.70
CA VAL A 381 -13.69 19.26 23.17
C VAL A 381 -13.67 18.23 24.31
N PRO A 382 -14.64 18.28 25.23
CA PRO A 382 -14.58 17.55 26.50
C PRO A 382 -14.66 16.02 26.37
N THR A 383 -15.11 15.50 25.22
CA THR A 383 -15.19 14.06 24.97
C THR A 383 -13.85 13.45 24.58
N LEU A 384 -12.87 14.26 24.15
CA LEU A 384 -11.60 13.76 23.67
C LEU A 384 -10.75 13.25 24.84
N GLU A 385 -10.35 11.98 24.77
CA GLU A 385 -9.57 11.31 25.82
C GLU A 385 -8.18 10.91 25.33
N ARG A 386 -8.06 10.52 24.06
CA ARG A 386 -6.87 9.85 23.51
C ARG A 386 -6.44 10.43 22.17
N ILE A 387 -5.14 10.69 22.05
CA ILE A 387 -4.48 11.06 20.79
C ILE A 387 -3.44 10.00 20.43
N ILE A 388 -3.52 9.49 19.20
CA ILE A 388 -2.60 8.48 18.67
C ILE A 388 -1.71 9.15 17.63
N LEU A 389 -0.41 9.10 17.83
CA LEU A 389 0.59 9.67 16.93
C LEU A 389 0.93 8.67 15.83
N THR A 390 0.63 8.98 14.57
CA THR A 390 0.96 8.13 13.41
C THR A 390 2.39 8.32 12.93
N LYS A 391 3.00 9.49 13.17
CA LYS A 391 4.41 9.78 12.87
C LYS A 391 5.22 9.97 14.15
N ARG A 392 6.54 9.77 14.02
CA ARG A 392 7.49 10.00 15.12
C ARG A 392 7.69 11.49 15.32
N LEU A 393 7.68 11.92 16.58
CA LEU A 393 8.01 13.29 16.97
C LEU A 393 9.51 13.40 17.27
N SER A 394 10.09 14.59 17.05
CA SER A 394 11.41 14.92 17.60
C SER A 394 11.36 14.91 19.13
N GLU A 395 12.51 14.79 19.80
CA GLU A 395 12.54 14.75 21.27
C GLU A 395 11.97 16.04 21.91
N ASP A 396 12.22 17.21 21.30
CA ASP A 396 11.63 18.48 21.73
C ASP A 396 10.10 18.51 21.55
N GLN A 397 9.60 18.09 20.38
CA GLN A 397 8.17 17.98 20.12
C GLN A 397 7.50 17.02 21.11
N LYS A 398 8.12 15.85 21.33
CA LYS A 398 7.66 14.82 22.27
C LYS A 398 7.56 15.38 23.69
N TYR A 399 8.60 16.05 24.18
CA TYR A 399 8.57 16.70 25.50
C TYR A 399 7.41 17.69 25.63
N LYS A 400 7.24 18.58 24.62
CA LYS A 400 6.16 19.59 24.60
C LYS A 400 4.77 18.96 24.58
N VAL A 401 4.56 17.93 23.76
CA VAL A 401 3.28 17.21 23.63
C VAL A 401 2.95 16.50 24.94
N MET A 402 3.87 15.68 25.48
CA MET A 402 3.63 14.91 26.70
C MET A 402 3.35 15.80 27.91
N LYS A 403 4.13 16.88 28.08
CA LYS A 403 3.94 17.84 29.18
C LYS A 403 2.57 18.52 29.13
N LYS A 404 2.09 18.91 27.94
CA LYS A 404 0.77 19.54 27.78
C LYS A 404 -0.37 18.54 27.91
N ALA A 405 -0.22 17.35 27.34
CA ALA A 405 -1.23 16.30 27.39
C ALA A 405 -1.49 15.83 28.82
N SER A 406 -0.43 15.59 29.60
CA SER A 406 -0.54 15.21 31.02
C SER A 406 -1.30 16.24 31.85
N ARG A 407 -1.02 17.54 31.68
CA ARG A 407 -1.76 18.64 32.35
C ARG A 407 -3.24 18.72 31.98
N LYS A 408 -3.63 18.11 30.86
CA LYS A 408 -5.00 18.12 30.34
C LYS A 408 -5.71 16.78 30.54
N GLY A 409 -5.04 15.76 31.09
CA GLY A 409 -5.59 14.42 31.22
C GLY A 409 -5.77 13.67 29.90
N ILE A 410 -5.11 14.09 28.82
CA ILE A 410 -5.18 13.43 27.52
C ILE A 410 -4.10 12.35 27.45
N GLN A 411 -4.48 11.12 27.12
CA GLN A 411 -3.52 10.04 26.93
C GLN A 411 -2.92 10.12 25.52
N ILE A 412 -1.61 9.96 25.43
CA ILE A 412 -0.86 9.95 24.18
C ILE A 412 -0.33 8.55 23.95
N PHE A 413 -0.65 7.99 22.79
CA PHE A 413 -0.09 6.71 22.34
C PHE A 413 0.62 6.92 21.01
N THR A 414 1.64 6.12 20.74
CA THR A 414 2.23 6.00 19.41
C THR A 414 1.54 4.89 18.64
N TYR A 415 1.55 4.98 17.30
CA TYR A 415 1.02 3.92 16.44
C TYR A 415 1.66 2.54 16.74
N LYS A 416 2.97 2.53 17.02
CA LYS A 416 3.72 1.32 17.41
C LYS A 416 3.18 0.70 18.70
N GLN A 417 2.92 1.51 19.73
CA GLN A 417 2.34 1.03 20.99
C GLN A 417 0.96 0.41 20.78
N LEU A 418 0.14 0.94 19.86
CA LEU A 418 -1.15 0.32 19.52
C LEU A 418 -0.93 -1.05 18.87
N LEU A 419 -0.04 -1.15 17.88
CA LEU A 419 0.26 -2.44 17.23
C LEU A 419 0.71 -3.49 18.25
N GLU A 420 1.61 -3.11 19.16
CA GLU A 420 2.09 -3.99 20.24
C GLU A 420 0.96 -4.39 21.20
N LEU A 421 0.16 -3.42 21.65
CA LEU A 421 -0.97 -3.66 22.56
C LEU A 421 -2.01 -4.61 21.95
N GLY A 422 -2.32 -4.42 20.67
CA GLY A 422 -3.26 -5.27 19.93
C GLY A 422 -2.76 -6.70 19.77
N ARG A 423 -1.49 -6.84 19.39
CA ARG A 423 -0.84 -8.12 19.16
C ARG A 423 -0.78 -9.01 20.40
N LEU A 424 -0.63 -8.40 21.58
CA LEU A 424 -0.52 -9.15 22.84
C LEU A 424 -1.75 -10.01 23.13
N ARG A 425 -2.96 -9.52 22.82
CA ARG A 425 -4.14 -10.39 22.75
C ARG A 425 -5.12 -9.89 21.68
N PRO A 426 -5.13 -10.51 20.49
CA PRO A 426 -6.03 -10.14 19.41
C PRO A 426 -7.50 -10.31 19.81
N VAL A 427 -8.35 -9.44 19.27
CA VAL A 427 -9.81 -9.54 19.38
C VAL A 427 -10.37 -10.02 18.04
N ALA A 428 -11.31 -10.96 18.08
CA ALA A 428 -11.97 -11.43 16.87
C ALA A 428 -12.65 -10.27 16.12
N HIS A 429 -12.62 -10.32 14.80
CA HIS A 429 -13.29 -9.33 13.97
C HIS A 429 -14.79 -9.34 14.26
N HIS A 430 -15.39 -8.16 14.17
CA HIS A 430 -16.84 -7.96 14.20
C HIS A 430 -17.23 -7.28 12.87
N PRO A 431 -17.37 -8.05 11.78
CA PRO A 431 -17.52 -7.50 10.43
C PRO A 431 -18.82 -6.70 10.25
N PRO A 432 -18.82 -5.72 9.32
CA PRO A 432 -19.96 -4.84 9.11
C PRO A 432 -21.05 -5.51 8.27
N LYS A 433 -22.24 -4.90 8.24
CA LYS A 433 -23.32 -5.23 7.30
C LYS A 433 -23.43 -4.15 6.21
N PRO A 434 -24.07 -4.41 5.06
CA PRO A 434 -24.15 -3.43 3.97
C PRO A 434 -24.81 -2.11 4.36
N ASN A 435 -25.80 -2.13 5.26
CA ASN A 435 -26.51 -0.94 5.73
C ASN A 435 -25.81 -0.21 6.90
N TYR A 436 -24.71 -0.76 7.42
CA TYR A 436 -23.91 -0.09 8.45
C TYR A 436 -23.18 1.10 7.83
N LEU A 437 -23.04 2.16 8.62
CA LEU A 437 -22.19 3.30 8.33
C LEU A 437 -20.75 2.83 8.14
N PHE A 438 -20.19 3.21 7.00
CA PHE A 438 -18.82 3.05 6.59
C PHE A 438 -17.96 4.19 7.13
N GLN A 439 -18.41 5.44 6.97
CA GLN A 439 -17.76 6.63 7.52
C GLN A 439 -18.73 7.81 7.67
N ILE A 440 -18.29 8.85 8.39
CA ILE A 440 -18.90 10.19 8.34
C ILE A 440 -17.90 11.16 7.74
N CYS A 441 -18.10 11.53 6.48
CA CYS A 441 -17.20 12.41 5.73
C CYS A 441 -17.66 13.86 5.85
N TYR A 442 -16.86 14.72 6.47
CA TYR A 442 -17.22 16.14 6.62
C TYR A 442 -16.95 16.95 5.36
N THR A 443 -17.94 17.74 4.91
CA THR A 443 -17.82 18.65 3.76
C THR A 443 -17.85 20.10 4.22
N SER A 444 -16.90 20.90 3.75
CA SER A 444 -16.96 22.36 3.88
C SER A 444 -17.89 22.92 2.81
N GLY A 445 -19.10 23.34 3.19
CA GLY A 445 -19.98 24.10 2.30
C GLY A 445 -19.50 25.55 2.12
N THR A 446 -20.11 26.28 1.18
CA THR A 446 -19.75 27.67 0.82
C THR A 446 -19.99 28.69 1.94
N THR A 447 -20.84 28.37 2.93
CA THR A 447 -21.10 29.23 4.10
C THR A 447 -21.46 28.36 5.31
N GLY A 448 -20.55 28.23 6.29
CA GLY A 448 -20.85 27.64 7.61
C GLY A 448 -19.92 26.53 8.08
N LEU A 449 -20.30 25.90 9.19
CA LEU A 449 -19.58 24.76 9.77
C LEU A 449 -19.69 23.52 8.86
N PRO A 450 -18.67 22.66 8.81
CA PRO A 450 -18.71 21.46 7.98
C PRO A 450 -19.84 20.51 8.37
N LYS A 451 -20.46 19.86 7.39
CA LYS A 451 -21.55 18.88 7.60
C LYS A 451 -21.04 17.46 7.40
N GLY A 452 -21.36 16.55 8.32
CA GLY A 452 -20.91 15.15 8.22
C GLY A 452 -21.82 14.31 7.32
N ALA A 453 -21.40 14.02 6.09
CA ALA A 453 -22.12 13.12 5.17
C ALA A 453 -22.00 11.66 5.63
N MET A 454 -23.13 10.99 5.87
CA MET A 454 -23.17 9.61 6.35
C MET A 454 -23.18 8.60 5.19
N PHE A 455 -22.10 7.83 5.03
CA PHE A 455 -22.04 6.74 4.05
C PHE A 455 -22.25 5.40 4.71
N THR A 456 -22.95 4.51 4.03
CA THR A 456 -23.02 3.09 4.36
C THR A 456 -22.02 2.29 3.53
N HIS A 457 -21.72 1.06 3.96
CA HIS A 457 -20.93 0.12 3.16
C HIS A 457 -21.54 -0.10 1.78
N LYS A 458 -22.87 -0.21 1.68
CA LYS A 458 -23.60 -0.31 0.42
C LYS A 458 -23.34 0.89 -0.49
N ASN A 459 -23.29 2.11 0.07
CA ASN A 459 -23.03 3.31 -0.74
C ASN A 459 -21.67 3.22 -1.42
N ILE A 460 -20.61 2.98 -0.66
CA ILE A 460 -19.25 2.96 -1.21
C ILE A 460 -19.00 1.73 -2.10
N VAL A 461 -19.55 0.55 -1.75
CA VAL A 461 -19.44 -0.67 -2.57
C VAL A 461 -20.09 -0.46 -3.94
N SER A 462 -21.20 0.29 -4.02
CA SER A 462 -21.82 0.59 -5.33
C SER A 462 -20.96 1.48 -6.23
N VAL A 463 -20.16 2.38 -5.65
CA VAL A 463 -19.18 3.19 -6.39
C VAL A 463 -18.01 2.33 -6.84
N VAL A 464 -17.43 1.53 -5.93
CA VAL A 464 -16.32 0.64 -6.27
C VAL A 464 -16.72 -0.33 -7.37
N GLN A 465 -17.92 -0.91 -7.30
CA GLN A 465 -18.43 -1.79 -8.34
C GLN A 465 -18.56 -1.12 -9.70
N THR A 466 -19.05 0.12 -9.69
CA THR A 466 -19.20 0.89 -10.92
C THR A 466 -17.84 1.19 -11.52
N ALA A 467 -16.84 1.52 -10.68
CA ALA A 467 -15.45 1.69 -11.12
C ALA A 467 -14.87 0.39 -11.69
N THR A 468 -15.10 -0.76 -11.06
CA THR A 468 -14.71 -2.07 -11.60
C THR A 468 -15.22 -2.29 -13.02
N GLU A 469 -16.50 -2.04 -13.26
CA GLU A 469 -17.10 -2.23 -14.59
C GLU A 469 -16.58 -1.23 -15.62
N LEU A 470 -16.43 0.04 -15.23
CA LEU A 470 -15.96 1.11 -16.12
C LEU A 470 -14.50 0.96 -16.51
N LEU A 471 -13.66 0.47 -15.58
CA LEU A 471 -12.21 0.44 -15.74
C LEU A 471 -11.67 -0.93 -16.18
N ALA A 472 -12.48 -1.99 -16.17
CA ALA A 472 -12.09 -3.31 -16.64
C ALA A 472 -11.46 -3.34 -18.05
N PRO A 473 -11.88 -2.51 -19.03
CA PRO A 473 -11.21 -2.49 -20.34
C PRO A 473 -9.76 -1.97 -20.30
N VAL A 474 -9.38 -1.19 -19.28
CA VAL A 474 -8.02 -0.66 -19.10
C VAL A 474 -7.19 -1.49 -18.14
N PHE A 475 -7.83 -1.99 -17.09
CA PHE A 475 -7.19 -2.65 -15.95
C PHE A 475 -7.58 -4.13 -15.92
N ASN A 476 -6.76 -4.95 -16.59
CA ASN A 476 -6.94 -6.40 -16.73
C ASN A 476 -5.86 -7.21 -15.98
N GLU A 477 -4.91 -6.54 -15.33
CA GLU A 477 -3.83 -7.12 -14.52
C GLU A 477 -3.81 -6.48 -13.13
N LEU A 478 -2.86 -6.86 -12.27
CA LEU A 478 -2.65 -6.19 -10.98
C LEU A 478 -2.01 -4.82 -11.17
N GLU A 479 -2.80 -3.78 -10.95
CA GLU A 479 -2.41 -2.39 -11.20
C GLU A 479 -1.74 -1.69 -10.01
N THR A 480 -1.15 -0.52 -10.26
CA THR A 480 -0.50 0.33 -9.26
C THR A 480 -1.09 1.74 -9.25
N LEU A 481 -1.72 2.13 -8.14
CA LEU A 481 -2.21 3.49 -7.93
C LEU A 481 -1.15 4.36 -7.24
N ILE A 482 -1.01 5.62 -7.67
CA ILE A 482 -0.29 6.64 -6.89
C ILE A 482 -1.26 7.45 -6.03
N SER A 483 -1.08 7.41 -4.71
CA SER A 483 -1.90 8.16 -3.74
C SER A 483 -1.21 9.46 -3.35
N TYR A 484 -1.85 10.57 -3.65
CA TYR A 484 -1.37 11.91 -3.32
C TYR A 484 -2.50 12.94 -3.12
N LEU A 485 -3.75 12.61 -3.44
CA LEU A 485 -4.89 13.48 -3.17
C LEU A 485 -5.37 13.24 -1.73
N PRO A 486 -5.82 14.25 -0.98
CA PRO A 486 -6.12 14.06 0.45
C PRO A 486 -7.07 12.89 0.73
N MET A 487 -6.66 11.91 1.56
CA MET A 487 -7.54 10.76 1.89
C MET A 487 -8.78 11.15 2.71
N ALA A 488 -8.83 12.39 3.23
CA ALA A 488 -10.09 12.91 3.78
C ALA A 488 -11.17 13.17 2.72
N HIS A 489 -10.81 13.19 1.44
CA HIS A 489 -11.72 13.40 0.32
C HIS A 489 -12.28 12.07 -0.20
N ALA A 490 -13.61 11.99 -0.36
CA ALA A 490 -14.30 10.78 -0.79
C ALA A 490 -13.79 10.20 -2.12
N TYR A 491 -13.35 11.06 -3.05
CA TYR A 491 -12.77 10.65 -4.33
C TYR A 491 -11.51 9.78 -4.18
N GLU A 492 -10.51 10.21 -3.41
CA GLU A 492 -9.28 9.42 -3.21
C GLU A 492 -9.61 8.09 -2.53
N GLN A 493 -10.47 8.13 -1.51
CA GLN A 493 -10.89 6.92 -0.82
C GLN A 493 -11.58 5.91 -1.75
N ALA A 494 -12.45 6.37 -2.65
CA ALA A 494 -13.10 5.49 -3.62
C ALA A 494 -12.08 4.83 -4.56
N ALA A 495 -11.05 5.57 -4.98
CA ALA A 495 -9.98 5.05 -5.84
C ALA A 495 -9.10 4.01 -5.10
N GLU A 496 -8.69 4.29 -3.85
CA GLU A 496 -7.92 3.34 -3.05
C GLU A 496 -8.72 2.08 -2.71
N LEU A 497 -9.99 2.22 -2.35
CA LEU A 497 -10.86 1.06 -2.07
C LEU A 497 -11.11 0.21 -3.32
N TYR A 498 -11.18 0.85 -4.49
CA TYR A 498 -11.20 0.14 -5.76
C TYR A 498 -9.95 -0.72 -5.95
N CYS A 499 -8.77 -0.16 -5.69
CA CYS A 499 -7.53 -0.93 -5.74
C CYS A 499 -7.53 -2.10 -4.74
N LEU A 500 -7.89 -1.84 -3.48
CA LEU A 500 -7.93 -2.86 -2.43
C LEU A 500 -8.87 -4.02 -2.75
N CYS A 501 -10.05 -3.74 -3.33
CA CYS A 501 -11.03 -4.79 -3.63
C CYS A 501 -10.66 -5.64 -4.86
N ASN A 502 -9.70 -5.18 -5.66
CA ASN A 502 -9.24 -5.86 -6.88
C ASN A 502 -7.80 -6.42 -6.76
N GLY A 503 -7.22 -6.41 -5.56
CA GLY A 503 -5.88 -6.96 -5.32
C GLY A 503 -4.74 -6.07 -5.82
N PHE A 504 -5.03 -4.82 -6.20
CA PHE A 504 -4.04 -3.88 -6.72
C PHE A 504 -3.18 -3.30 -5.59
N LYS A 505 -2.09 -2.62 -5.95
CA LYS A 505 -1.20 -1.99 -4.98
C LYS A 505 -1.25 -0.47 -5.06
N ILE A 506 -1.01 0.19 -3.93
CA ILE A 506 -1.12 1.64 -3.74
C ILE A 506 0.22 2.17 -3.24
N GLY A 507 0.85 3.08 -3.98
CA GLY A 507 2.06 3.77 -3.58
C GLY A 507 1.76 5.19 -3.07
N TYR A 508 2.15 5.49 -1.84
CA TYR A 508 2.03 6.81 -1.23
C TYR A 508 3.21 7.71 -1.60
N TYR A 509 2.90 8.92 -2.08
CA TYR A 509 3.88 9.98 -2.35
C TYR A 509 4.63 10.46 -1.08
N LEU A 510 5.75 11.15 -1.26
CA LEU A 510 6.61 11.64 -0.16
C LEU A 510 5.98 12.76 0.69
N GLY A 511 4.78 13.23 0.36
CA GLY A 511 4.09 14.33 1.06
C GLY A 511 4.33 15.72 0.46
N ASP A 512 5.27 15.86 -0.48
CA ASP A 512 5.49 17.10 -1.23
C ASP A 512 5.09 16.96 -2.70
N ILE A 513 4.06 17.69 -3.11
CA ILE A 513 3.54 17.70 -4.49
C ILE A 513 4.59 18.16 -5.51
N LYS A 514 5.64 18.88 -5.09
CA LYS A 514 6.76 19.25 -5.97
C LYS A 514 7.61 18.05 -6.38
N LEU A 515 7.61 16.99 -5.59
CA LEU A 515 8.33 15.75 -5.83
C LEU A 515 7.47 14.67 -6.50
N LEU A 516 6.23 14.97 -6.89
CA LEU A 516 5.31 13.98 -7.43
C LEU A 516 5.87 13.25 -8.66
N SER A 517 6.55 13.95 -9.57
CA SER A 517 7.18 13.32 -10.74
C SER A 517 8.35 12.39 -10.37
N ASP A 518 9.07 12.69 -9.29
CA ASP A 518 10.12 11.83 -8.73
C ASP A 518 9.47 10.57 -8.12
N ASP A 519 8.38 10.73 -7.38
CA ASP A 519 7.60 9.61 -6.84
C ASP A 519 7.03 8.72 -7.95
N MET A 520 6.50 9.30 -9.02
CA MET A 520 6.00 8.55 -10.18
C MET A 520 7.13 7.81 -10.91
N ALA A 521 8.32 8.41 -11.02
CA ALA A 521 9.47 7.76 -11.67
C ALA A 521 9.91 6.48 -10.94
N HIS A 522 9.85 6.47 -9.61
CA HIS A 522 10.17 5.29 -8.80
C HIS A 522 9.01 4.30 -8.73
N LEU A 523 7.78 4.80 -8.53
CA LEU A 523 6.59 3.95 -8.37
C LEU A 523 6.19 3.27 -9.68
N LYS A 524 6.38 3.96 -10.81
CA LYS A 524 5.87 3.57 -12.13
C LYS A 524 4.38 3.22 -12.09
N PRO A 525 3.50 4.15 -11.65
CA PRO A 525 2.10 3.86 -11.45
C PRO A 525 1.39 3.62 -12.78
N THR A 526 0.32 2.84 -12.76
CA THR A 526 -0.58 2.61 -13.90
C THR A 526 -1.89 3.39 -13.78
N PHE A 527 -2.28 3.74 -12.55
CA PHE A 527 -3.48 4.53 -12.25
C PHE A 527 -3.15 5.80 -11.47
N MET A 528 -3.59 6.95 -11.98
CA MET A 528 -3.38 8.26 -11.35
C MET A 528 -4.71 9.01 -11.19
N PRO A 529 -5.34 8.96 -10.01
CA PRO A 529 -6.39 9.91 -9.63
C PRO A 529 -5.82 11.33 -9.64
N SER A 530 -6.52 12.28 -10.24
CA SER A 530 -6.01 13.64 -10.42
C SER A 530 -7.10 14.70 -10.38
N VAL A 531 -6.67 15.96 -10.35
CA VAL A 531 -7.53 17.15 -10.29
C VAL A 531 -7.04 18.19 -11.30
N PRO A 532 -7.91 19.09 -11.79
CA PRO A 532 -7.53 20.03 -12.85
C PRO A 532 -6.29 20.87 -12.54
N ARG A 533 -6.09 21.27 -11.27
CA ARG A 533 -4.90 22.03 -10.87
C ARG A 533 -3.59 21.31 -11.19
N VAL A 534 -3.54 19.99 -11.00
CA VAL A 534 -2.35 19.17 -11.28
C VAL A 534 -2.17 19.00 -12.77
N LEU A 535 -3.25 18.72 -13.50
CA LEU A 535 -3.22 18.56 -14.95
C LEU A 535 -2.87 19.86 -15.68
N ASN A 536 -3.35 21.02 -15.21
CA ASN A 536 -2.95 22.34 -15.72
C ASN A 536 -1.46 22.60 -15.49
N ARG A 537 -0.93 22.27 -14.31
CA ARG A 537 0.52 22.39 -14.05
C ARG A 537 1.34 21.48 -14.97
N MET A 538 0.86 20.26 -15.23
CA MET A 538 1.48 19.38 -16.22
C MET A 538 1.44 19.99 -17.62
N TYR A 539 0.28 20.50 -18.06
CA TYR A 539 0.12 21.20 -19.32
C TYR A 539 1.15 22.34 -19.46
N ASP A 540 1.25 23.23 -18.47
CA ASP A 540 2.17 24.36 -18.49
C ASP A 540 3.63 23.90 -18.59
N THR A 541 3.98 22.84 -17.85
CA THR A 541 5.34 22.27 -17.84
C THR A 541 5.69 21.69 -19.22
N ILE A 542 4.79 20.92 -19.81
CA ILE A 542 4.98 20.30 -21.14
C ILE A 542 5.08 21.39 -22.21
N GLN A 543 4.22 22.40 -22.16
CA GLN A 543 4.24 23.54 -23.07
C GLN A 543 5.56 24.32 -22.98
N ALA A 544 6.10 24.52 -21.78
CA ALA A 544 7.40 25.16 -21.60
C ALA A 544 8.54 24.32 -22.22
N THR A 545 8.53 23.00 -22.02
CA THR A 545 9.52 22.08 -22.63
C THR A 545 9.46 22.13 -24.16
N ILE A 546 8.25 22.12 -24.75
CA ILE A 546 8.07 22.22 -26.21
C ILE A 546 8.67 23.53 -26.74
N ARG A 547 8.38 24.67 -26.11
CA ARG A 547 8.93 25.98 -26.52
C ARG A 547 10.46 26.01 -26.43
N GLN A 548 11.02 25.43 -25.37
CA GLN A 548 12.48 25.36 -25.19
C GLN A 548 13.12 24.56 -26.33
N LEU A 549 12.59 23.37 -26.65
CA LEU A 549 13.11 22.54 -27.73
C LEU A 549 12.99 23.22 -29.10
N GLN A 550 11.89 23.94 -29.36
CA GLN A 550 11.70 24.71 -30.59
C GLN A 550 12.71 25.86 -30.74
N SER A 551 13.14 26.47 -29.63
CA SER A 551 14.11 27.57 -29.64
C SER A 551 15.57 27.14 -29.89
N SER A 552 15.89 25.85 -29.70
CA SER A 552 17.28 25.33 -29.75
C SER A 552 17.78 24.87 -31.13
N GLN A 553 17.11 25.19 -32.24
CA GLN A 553 17.55 24.98 -33.63
C GLN A 553 18.04 23.57 -34.05
N GLN A 554 17.84 22.51 -33.26
CA GLN A 554 17.89 21.16 -33.81
C GLN A 554 16.55 20.86 -34.49
N GLN A 555 16.59 20.46 -35.76
CA GLN A 555 15.45 19.98 -36.53
C GLN A 555 14.81 18.77 -35.83
N LEU A 556 13.98 19.02 -34.82
CA LEU A 556 12.93 18.11 -34.43
C LEU A 556 11.75 18.43 -35.33
N SER A 557 11.49 17.51 -36.25
CA SER A 557 10.35 17.58 -37.14
C SER A 557 9.07 17.76 -36.30
N THR A 558 8.48 18.95 -36.33
CA THR A 558 7.15 19.24 -35.75
C THR A 558 6.01 18.52 -36.49
N THR A 559 6.34 17.58 -37.38
CA THR A 559 5.41 16.69 -38.10
C THR A 559 4.54 15.86 -37.17
N GLY A 560 4.95 15.58 -35.92
CA GLY A 560 4.14 14.82 -34.96
C GLY A 560 2.89 15.55 -34.45
N LEU A 561 2.90 16.88 -34.45
CA LEU A 561 1.77 17.73 -34.04
C LEU A 561 0.91 18.17 -35.24
N SER A 562 1.48 18.28 -36.45
CA SER A 562 0.76 18.70 -37.66
C SER A 562 0.21 17.54 -38.52
N ALA A 563 0.75 16.31 -38.44
CA ALA A 563 0.32 15.19 -39.28
C ALA A 563 -0.80 14.30 -38.68
N LYS A 564 -1.55 14.78 -37.67
CA LYS A 564 -2.50 13.95 -36.90
C LYS A 564 -3.93 14.45 -36.89
N GLU A 565 -4.38 15.13 -37.94
CA GLU A 565 -5.79 15.52 -38.09
C GLU A 565 -6.72 14.32 -38.36
N ASN A 566 -6.21 13.19 -38.86
CA ASN A 566 -7.05 12.07 -39.32
C ASN A 566 -7.11 10.82 -38.39
N GLY A 567 -6.42 10.84 -37.24
CA GLY A 567 -6.26 9.65 -36.38
C GLY A 567 -6.97 9.71 -35.03
N ALA A 568 -8.11 10.38 -34.91
CA ALA A 568 -8.83 10.56 -33.64
C ALA A 568 -9.49 9.27 -33.10
N ASN A 569 -9.53 8.20 -33.89
CA ASN A 569 -10.24 6.94 -33.58
C ASN A 569 -9.32 5.74 -33.20
N GLU A 570 -8.01 5.94 -33.04
CA GLU A 570 -7.10 4.86 -32.62
C GLU A 570 -6.89 4.84 -31.10
N ASP A 571 -6.77 3.63 -30.53
CA ASP A 571 -6.48 3.39 -29.10
C ASP A 571 -5.19 4.12 -28.66
N PRO A 572 -5.26 5.03 -27.68
CA PRO A 572 -4.10 5.72 -27.10
C PRO A 572 -2.95 4.79 -26.67
N VAL A 573 -3.25 3.59 -26.17
CA VAL A 573 -2.25 2.61 -25.71
C VAL A 573 -1.55 1.94 -26.90
N ALA A 574 -2.28 1.60 -27.96
CA ALA A 574 -1.67 1.14 -29.22
C ALA A 574 -0.78 2.23 -29.84
N ARG A 575 -1.14 3.51 -29.68
CA ARG A 575 -0.34 4.67 -30.10
C ARG A 575 0.98 4.79 -29.33
N GLN A 576 1.04 4.33 -28.08
CA GLN A 576 2.24 4.31 -27.24
C GLN A 576 3.40 3.56 -27.90
N LYS A 577 3.11 2.53 -28.72
CA LYS A 577 4.11 1.73 -29.44
C LYS A 577 4.69 2.40 -30.69
N VAL A 578 4.03 3.43 -31.23
CA VAL A 578 4.29 3.97 -32.58
C VAL A 578 5.00 5.33 -32.54
N LEU A 579 5.12 5.95 -31.37
CA LEU A 579 5.53 7.36 -31.24
C LEU A 579 7.02 7.55 -30.90
N ASN A 580 7.84 7.81 -31.92
CA ASN A 580 9.24 8.26 -31.84
C ASN A 580 9.38 9.79 -31.65
N ASP A 581 8.43 10.44 -30.95
CA ASP A 581 8.51 11.88 -30.65
C ASP A 581 9.16 12.08 -29.27
N LEU A 582 10.34 12.71 -29.24
CA LEU A 582 11.08 12.98 -28.01
C LEU A 582 10.25 13.73 -26.96
N VAL A 583 9.31 14.58 -27.39
CA VAL A 583 8.41 15.28 -26.47
C VAL A 583 7.51 14.29 -25.74
N ILE A 584 6.89 13.36 -26.46
CA ILE A 584 5.96 12.37 -25.90
C ILE A 584 6.68 11.42 -24.95
N GLN A 585 7.88 10.97 -25.31
CA GLN A 585 8.70 10.14 -24.43
C GLN A 585 9.06 10.87 -23.13
N GLN A 586 9.38 12.17 -23.21
CA GLN A 586 9.66 12.97 -22.03
C GLN A 586 8.42 13.18 -21.15
N VAL A 587 7.24 13.40 -21.74
CA VAL A 587 5.97 13.47 -21.01
C VAL A 587 5.68 12.14 -20.30
N GLN A 588 5.79 11.02 -21.01
CA GLN A 588 5.55 9.69 -20.45
C GLN A 588 6.53 9.36 -19.32
N LYS A 589 7.81 9.70 -19.50
CA LYS A 589 8.82 9.55 -18.45
C LYS A 589 8.50 10.38 -17.21
N SER A 590 7.97 11.60 -17.38
CA SER A 590 7.54 12.45 -16.27
C SER A 590 6.36 11.88 -15.48
N LEU A 591 5.59 10.97 -16.09
CA LEU A 591 4.48 10.22 -15.51
C LEU A 591 4.92 8.85 -14.96
N GLY A 592 6.21 8.49 -15.01
CA GLY A 592 6.70 7.17 -14.61
C GLY A 592 6.61 6.08 -15.69
N GLY A 593 6.18 6.43 -16.90
CA GLY A 593 6.24 5.59 -18.10
C GLY A 593 5.17 4.50 -18.23
N HIS A 594 4.42 4.20 -17.16
CA HIS A 594 3.48 3.07 -17.11
C HIS A 594 2.02 3.49 -16.90
N VAL A 595 1.72 4.78 -16.80
CA VAL A 595 0.35 5.27 -16.56
C VAL A 595 -0.54 4.87 -17.73
N LYS A 596 -1.55 4.07 -17.46
CA LYS A 596 -2.59 3.66 -18.42
C LYS A 596 -3.80 4.60 -18.34
N LEU A 597 -4.13 5.07 -17.14
CA LEU A 597 -5.31 5.91 -16.87
C LEU A 597 -5.02 7.06 -15.90
N ILE A 598 -5.46 8.26 -16.29
CA ILE A 598 -5.65 9.41 -15.42
C ILE A 598 -7.15 9.67 -15.32
N LEU A 599 -7.71 9.56 -14.11
CA LEU A 599 -9.07 9.99 -13.82
C LEU A 599 -9.01 11.39 -13.22
N CYS A 600 -9.68 12.36 -13.83
CA CYS A 600 -9.74 13.74 -13.36
C CYS A 600 -11.12 14.03 -12.75
N GLY A 601 -11.15 14.66 -11.57
CA GLY A 601 -12.41 15.03 -10.93
C GLY A 601 -12.29 16.26 -10.01
N ALA A 602 -13.31 16.46 -9.18
CA ALA A 602 -13.48 17.55 -8.21
C ALA A 602 -13.72 18.96 -8.79
N ALA A 603 -13.28 19.24 -10.01
CA ALA A 603 -13.51 20.50 -10.72
C ALA A 603 -13.46 20.28 -12.25
N PRO A 604 -14.02 21.19 -13.07
CA PRO A 604 -13.95 21.07 -14.52
C PRO A 604 -12.52 21.30 -15.04
N LEU A 605 -12.08 20.49 -16.01
CA LEU A 605 -10.87 20.73 -16.80
C LEU A 605 -11.25 21.46 -18.11
N SER A 606 -10.38 22.35 -18.61
CA SER A 606 -10.69 23.02 -19.86
C SER A 606 -10.61 22.03 -21.04
N PRO A 607 -11.51 22.13 -22.04
CA PRO A 607 -11.48 21.28 -23.23
C PRO A 607 -10.12 21.29 -23.93
N THR A 608 -9.49 22.47 -24.02
CA THR A 608 -8.17 22.66 -24.63
C THR A 608 -7.08 21.89 -23.91
N VAL A 609 -7.06 21.93 -22.57
CA VAL A 609 -6.06 21.21 -21.77
C VAL A 609 -6.28 19.70 -21.86
N LEU A 610 -7.52 19.23 -21.77
CA LEU A 610 -7.83 17.80 -21.88
C LEU A 610 -7.41 17.24 -23.25
N GLN A 611 -7.79 17.91 -24.34
CA GLN A 611 -7.42 17.48 -25.70
C GLN A 611 -5.91 17.48 -25.89
N PHE A 612 -5.22 18.52 -25.40
CA PHE A 612 -3.76 18.57 -25.47
C PHE A 612 -3.13 17.40 -24.73
N LEU A 613 -3.50 17.19 -23.46
CA LEU A 613 -2.90 16.15 -22.63
C LEU A 613 -3.16 14.74 -23.18
N ARG A 614 -4.37 14.45 -23.69
CA ARG A 614 -4.68 13.18 -24.38
C ARG A 614 -3.75 12.96 -25.58
N ARG A 615 -3.49 14.01 -26.37
CA ARG A 615 -2.63 13.94 -27.55
C ARG A 615 -1.16 13.69 -27.23
N VAL A 616 -0.62 14.34 -26.19
CA VAL A 616 0.82 14.33 -25.90
C VAL A 616 1.25 13.27 -24.88
N SER A 617 0.33 12.72 -24.09
CA SER A 617 0.68 11.71 -23.07
C SER A 617 0.59 10.27 -23.60
N GLY A 618 -0.30 10.01 -24.57
CA GLY A 618 -0.64 8.63 -24.95
C GLY A 618 -1.35 7.85 -23.84
N VAL A 619 -1.97 8.56 -22.89
CA VAL A 619 -2.67 8.00 -21.72
C VAL A 619 -4.16 8.24 -21.85
N HIS A 620 -4.99 7.32 -21.37
CA HIS A 620 -6.42 7.58 -21.21
C HIS A 620 -6.63 8.62 -20.13
N ILE A 621 -7.14 9.80 -20.49
CA ILE A 621 -7.53 10.84 -19.54
C ILE A 621 -9.04 10.98 -19.59
N ILE A 622 -9.72 10.67 -18.50
CA ILE A 622 -11.18 10.73 -18.39
C ILE A 622 -11.59 11.71 -17.29
N GLU A 623 -12.72 12.39 -17.48
CA GLU A 623 -13.31 13.25 -16.45
C GLU A 623 -14.44 12.50 -15.73
N GLY A 624 -14.59 12.77 -14.44
CA GLY A 624 -15.68 12.28 -13.61
C GLY A 624 -16.29 13.41 -12.80
N TYR A 625 -17.61 13.39 -12.66
CA TYR A 625 -18.33 14.28 -11.77
C TYR A 625 -19.01 13.49 -10.65
N GLY A 626 -19.00 14.10 -9.47
CA GLY A 626 -19.68 13.63 -8.28
C GLY A 626 -19.35 14.53 -7.10
N GLN A 627 -20.14 14.39 -6.04
CA GLN A 627 -19.94 15.09 -4.78
C GLN A 627 -19.82 14.09 -3.63
N THR A 628 -19.42 14.57 -2.46
CA THR A 628 -19.31 13.73 -1.26
C THR A 628 -20.62 13.02 -0.95
N GLU A 629 -21.77 13.70 -1.10
CA GLU A 629 -23.12 13.20 -0.87
C GLU A 629 -23.53 12.01 -1.74
N CYS A 630 -22.75 11.67 -2.77
CA CYS A 630 -22.92 10.47 -3.61
C CYS A 630 -21.63 9.63 -3.72
N CYS A 631 -20.80 9.67 -2.68
CA CYS A 631 -19.53 8.94 -2.58
C CYS A 631 -18.53 9.23 -3.72
N GLY A 632 -18.58 10.44 -4.28
CA GLY A 632 -17.56 10.94 -5.23
C GLY A 632 -17.75 10.54 -6.69
N LEU A 633 -18.80 9.78 -7.04
CA LEU A 633 -19.08 9.38 -8.43
C LEU A 633 -20.56 9.54 -8.78
N SER A 634 -20.84 10.16 -9.93
CA SER A 634 -22.18 10.35 -10.48
C SER A 634 -22.19 10.15 -11.99
N THR A 635 -21.24 10.76 -12.69
CA THR A 635 -21.01 10.56 -14.12
C THR A 635 -19.54 10.34 -14.41
N THR A 636 -19.24 9.77 -15.57
CA THR A 636 -17.87 9.68 -16.07
C THR A 636 -17.85 9.70 -17.60
N HIS A 637 -16.74 10.18 -18.16
CA HIS A 637 -16.42 9.94 -19.56
C HIS A 637 -16.36 8.44 -19.85
N LEU A 638 -16.94 8.06 -21.00
CA LEU A 638 -16.74 6.72 -21.52
C LEU A 638 -15.29 6.58 -22.01
N LEU A 639 -14.73 5.40 -21.82
CA LEU A 639 -13.40 5.12 -22.33
C LEU A 639 -13.41 5.20 -23.86
N GLY A 640 -12.46 5.95 -24.43
CA GLY A 640 -12.35 6.16 -25.88
C GLY A 640 -13.23 7.28 -26.43
N ASP A 641 -14.07 7.94 -25.62
CA ASP A 641 -14.82 9.13 -26.04
C ASP A 641 -13.86 10.32 -26.26
N PRO A 642 -13.70 10.80 -27.51
CA PRO A 642 -12.78 11.88 -27.83
C PRO A 642 -13.36 13.26 -27.48
N SER A 643 -14.67 13.36 -27.26
CA SER A 643 -15.34 14.63 -26.98
C SER A 643 -14.97 15.17 -25.60
N THR A 644 -15.10 16.49 -25.45
CA THR A 644 -14.63 17.25 -24.30
C THR A 644 -15.61 18.36 -23.92
N GLY A 645 -15.44 18.94 -22.73
CA GLY A 645 -16.32 20.01 -22.24
C GLY A 645 -17.59 19.51 -21.57
N HIS A 646 -17.64 18.24 -21.20
CA HIS A 646 -18.69 17.60 -20.41
C HIS A 646 -18.06 16.68 -19.37
N VAL A 647 -18.90 16.05 -18.53
CA VAL A 647 -18.48 15.08 -17.50
C VAL A 647 -19.03 13.68 -17.78
N GLY A 648 -19.46 13.45 -19.02
CA GLY A 648 -19.84 12.16 -19.57
C GLY A 648 -21.24 11.72 -19.20
N VAL A 649 -21.44 10.42 -19.09
CA VAL A 649 -22.77 9.80 -18.92
C VAL A 649 -22.98 9.35 -17.47
N PRO A 650 -24.24 9.16 -17.03
CA PRO A 650 -24.54 8.56 -15.73
C PRO A 650 -23.73 7.29 -15.48
N ALA A 651 -23.03 7.25 -14.35
CA ALA A 651 -22.35 6.04 -13.90
C ALA A 651 -23.41 4.97 -13.57
N HIS A 652 -23.10 3.68 -13.76
CA HIS A 652 -24.09 2.59 -13.68
C HIS A 652 -24.89 2.52 -12.38
N CYS A 653 -24.36 3.04 -11.27
CA CYS A 653 -25.06 3.14 -10.00
C CYS A 653 -25.95 4.39 -9.85
N ASN A 654 -26.14 5.21 -10.88
CA ASN A 654 -26.89 6.47 -10.81
C ASN A 654 -28.00 6.55 -11.86
N MET A 655 -29.13 7.10 -11.43
CA MET A 655 -30.11 7.79 -12.28
C MET A 655 -29.93 9.29 -12.08
N ILE A 656 -30.00 10.05 -13.17
CA ILE A 656 -29.86 11.49 -13.16
C ILE A 656 -31.04 12.12 -13.90
N LYS A 657 -31.60 13.19 -13.33
CA LYS A 657 -32.59 14.05 -13.98
C LYS A 657 -32.19 15.51 -13.80
N LEU A 658 -32.73 16.38 -14.65
CA LEU A 658 -32.69 17.82 -14.45
C LEU A 658 -34.02 18.29 -13.88
N VAL A 659 -33.97 19.24 -12.95
CA VAL A 659 -35.15 19.87 -12.34
C VAL A 659 -35.07 21.37 -12.60
N ASP A 660 -36.22 21.97 -12.89
CA ASP A 660 -36.32 23.41 -13.15
C ASP A 660 -35.73 24.24 -12.00
N VAL A 661 -35.04 25.33 -12.37
CA VAL A 661 -34.60 26.39 -11.48
C VAL A 661 -35.13 27.71 -12.01
N PRO A 662 -36.43 28.01 -11.79
CA PRO A 662 -37.08 29.19 -12.38
C PRO A 662 -36.40 30.51 -12.02
N ASP A 663 -35.85 30.62 -10.80
CA ASP A 663 -35.13 31.82 -10.33
C ASP A 663 -33.87 32.16 -11.14
N MET A 664 -33.34 31.18 -11.91
CA MET A 664 -32.17 31.33 -12.78
C MET A 664 -32.51 31.10 -14.26
N GLU A 665 -33.81 31.04 -14.62
CA GLU A 665 -34.29 30.82 -15.99
C GLU A 665 -33.80 29.50 -16.62
N TYR A 666 -33.51 28.48 -15.80
CA TYR A 666 -33.16 27.13 -16.28
C TYR A 666 -34.36 26.20 -16.20
N PHE A 667 -34.75 25.58 -17.32
CA PHE A 667 -35.89 24.66 -17.39
C PHE A 667 -35.52 23.32 -18.02
N ALA A 668 -35.96 22.23 -17.40
CA ALA A 668 -35.63 20.86 -17.81
C ALA A 668 -36.15 20.54 -19.22
N LYS A 669 -37.23 21.19 -19.66
CA LYS A 669 -37.74 21.11 -21.05
C LYS A 669 -36.71 21.56 -22.09
N ASP A 670 -35.80 22.46 -21.70
CA ASP A 670 -34.73 23.01 -22.53
C ASP A 670 -33.41 22.24 -22.30
N ASN A 671 -33.50 21.03 -21.72
CA ASN A 671 -32.38 20.17 -21.34
C ASN A 671 -31.38 20.82 -20.37
N VAL A 672 -31.82 21.78 -19.55
CA VAL A 672 -30.99 22.49 -18.57
C VAL A 672 -31.70 22.57 -17.21
N GLY A 673 -30.98 22.44 -16.10
CA GLY A 673 -31.58 22.55 -14.76
C GLY A 673 -30.69 22.05 -13.65
N GLU A 674 -31.22 22.03 -12.42
CA GLU A 674 -30.53 21.44 -11.28
C GLU A 674 -30.36 19.94 -11.49
N ILE A 675 -29.13 19.48 -11.35
CA ILE A 675 -28.80 18.05 -11.40
C ILE A 675 -29.37 17.40 -10.15
N CYS A 676 -30.19 16.38 -10.35
CA CYS A 676 -30.72 15.55 -9.28
C CYS A 676 -30.30 14.10 -9.49
N ILE A 677 -29.76 13.48 -8.45
CA ILE A 677 -29.15 12.15 -8.50
C ILE A 677 -29.93 11.19 -7.63
N LYS A 678 -30.16 9.96 -8.11
CA LYS A 678 -30.73 8.87 -7.32
C LYS A 678 -29.97 7.58 -7.61
N GLY A 679 -29.53 6.90 -6.56
CA GLY A 679 -28.75 5.68 -6.70
C GLY A 679 -28.36 5.07 -5.37
N PRO A 680 -27.92 3.80 -5.33
CA PRO A 680 -27.38 3.17 -4.13
C PRO A 680 -26.16 3.88 -3.53
N ASN A 681 -25.46 4.74 -4.27
CA ASN A 681 -24.32 5.55 -3.80
C ASN A 681 -24.73 6.83 -3.06
N VAL A 682 -25.98 7.27 -3.16
CA VAL A 682 -26.48 8.47 -2.44
C VAL A 682 -26.42 8.21 -0.93
N PHE A 683 -25.80 9.15 -0.21
CA PHE A 683 -25.62 9.09 1.23
C PHE A 683 -26.95 8.98 2.02
N LYS A 684 -26.86 8.58 3.28
CA LYS A 684 -28.04 8.47 4.16
C LYS A 684 -28.59 9.84 4.59
N GLY A 685 -27.80 10.89 4.45
CA GLY A 685 -28.05 12.24 4.95
C GLY A 685 -26.89 12.78 5.77
N TYR A 686 -27.10 13.95 6.37
CA TYR A 686 -26.12 14.59 7.25
C TYR A 686 -26.29 14.15 8.70
N TYR A 687 -25.16 13.83 9.35
CA TYR A 687 -25.11 13.35 10.72
C TYR A 687 -25.63 14.42 11.69
N ARG A 688 -26.68 14.06 12.44
CA ARG A 688 -27.36 14.95 13.40
C ARG A 688 -27.88 16.27 12.81
N ASP A 689 -28.14 16.31 11.50
CA ASP A 689 -28.69 17.48 10.82
C ASP A 689 -29.85 17.07 9.89
N LYS A 690 -31.03 16.90 10.50
CA LYS A 690 -32.25 16.45 9.79
C LYS A 690 -32.77 17.50 8.81
N GLU A 691 -32.54 18.79 9.10
CA GLU A 691 -33.00 19.88 8.24
C GLU A 691 -32.20 19.91 6.94
N LYS A 692 -30.88 19.97 7.02
CA LYS A 692 -30.03 19.90 5.83
C LYS A 692 -30.17 18.57 5.09
N THR A 693 -30.50 17.49 5.79
CA THR A 693 -30.81 16.21 5.14
C THR A 693 -32.06 16.30 4.26
N ARG A 694 -33.14 16.91 4.75
CA ARG A 694 -34.38 17.11 3.97
C ARG A 694 -34.23 18.14 2.85
N GLU A 695 -33.35 19.13 3.02
CA GLU A 695 -32.99 20.06 1.95
C GLU A 695 -32.23 19.35 0.82
N ALA A 696 -31.35 18.40 1.17
CA ALA A 696 -30.52 17.70 0.19
C ALA A 696 -31.22 16.51 -0.48
N ILE A 697 -32.04 15.74 0.25
CA ILE A 697 -32.73 14.56 -0.27
C ILE A 697 -34.26 14.78 -0.23
N ASP A 698 -34.89 14.74 -1.40
CA ASP A 698 -36.34 14.88 -1.51
C ASP A 698 -37.10 13.63 -1.01
N ARG A 699 -38.43 13.75 -0.88
CA ARG A 699 -39.32 12.64 -0.45
C ARG A 699 -39.27 11.40 -1.35
N ASN A 700 -38.79 11.55 -2.58
CA ASN A 700 -38.68 10.48 -3.58
C ASN A 700 -37.26 9.88 -3.61
N GLY A 701 -36.36 10.33 -2.74
CA GLY A 701 -34.98 9.87 -2.63
C GLY A 701 -34.02 10.46 -3.66
N TRP A 702 -34.36 11.61 -4.27
CA TRP A 702 -33.44 12.34 -5.14
C TRP A 702 -32.57 13.30 -4.33
N LEU A 703 -31.26 13.19 -4.52
CA LEU A 703 -30.27 14.13 -4.05
C LEU A 703 -30.25 15.36 -4.96
N HIS A 704 -30.60 16.52 -4.43
CA HIS A 704 -30.43 17.82 -5.07
C HIS A 704 -28.98 18.28 -4.92
N THR A 705 -28.24 18.38 -6.02
CA THR A 705 -26.80 18.67 -5.97
C THR A 705 -26.50 20.15 -5.76
N GLY A 706 -27.42 21.03 -6.13
CA GLY A 706 -27.15 22.47 -6.24
C GLY A 706 -26.23 22.85 -7.40
N ASP A 707 -25.82 21.91 -8.25
CA ASP A 707 -25.10 22.15 -9.50
C ASP A 707 -26.11 22.20 -10.66
N ILE A 708 -25.92 23.12 -11.60
CA ILE A 708 -26.72 23.23 -12.82
C ILE A 708 -26.04 22.44 -13.92
N GLY A 709 -26.81 21.57 -14.55
CA GLY A 709 -26.37 20.72 -15.65
C GLY A 709 -27.15 20.99 -16.92
N LYS A 710 -26.53 20.67 -18.05
CA LYS A 710 -27.15 20.64 -19.37
C LYS A 710 -26.89 19.29 -20.04
N TRP A 711 -27.91 18.66 -20.58
CA TRP A 711 -27.72 17.50 -21.47
C TRP A 711 -27.33 18.00 -22.86
N THR A 712 -26.23 17.47 -23.40
CA THR A 712 -25.87 17.69 -24.80
C THR A 712 -26.82 16.89 -25.70
N GLU A 713 -26.89 17.27 -26.99
CA GLU A 713 -27.65 16.51 -28.00
C GLU A 713 -27.17 15.05 -28.11
N THR A 714 -25.89 14.81 -27.79
CA THR A 714 -25.25 13.49 -27.76
C THR A 714 -25.46 12.72 -26.44
N GLY A 715 -26.22 13.27 -25.49
CA GLY A 715 -26.58 12.59 -24.23
C GLY A 715 -25.54 12.68 -23.11
N HIS A 716 -24.56 13.58 -23.20
CA HIS A 716 -23.56 13.81 -22.16
C HIS A 716 -24.03 14.91 -21.18
N LEU A 717 -23.64 14.79 -19.91
CA LEU A 717 -23.92 15.82 -18.92
C LEU A 717 -22.81 16.86 -18.93
N GLN A 718 -23.16 18.13 -19.08
CA GLN A 718 -22.27 19.27 -18.91
C GLN A 718 -22.63 20.01 -17.62
N ILE A 719 -21.64 20.33 -16.79
CA ILE A 719 -21.83 21.22 -15.62
C ILE A 719 -21.63 22.65 -16.07
N ILE A 720 -22.63 23.52 -15.87
CA ILE A 720 -22.60 24.90 -16.39
C ILE A 720 -22.63 25.97 -15.31
N ASP A 721 -23.19 25.70 -14.13
CA ASP A 721 -23.37 26.70 -13.08
C ASP A 721 -23.59 26.08 -11.69
N ARG A 722 -23.68 26.90 -10.64
CA ARG A 722 -24.12 26.51 -9.29
C ARG A 722 -25.26 27.38 -8.79
N LYS A 723 -26.31 26.72 -8.30
CA LYS A 723 -27.53 27.36 -7.76
C LYS A 723 -27.26 28.41 -6.67
N LYS A 724 -26.17 28.27 -5.91
CA LYS A 724 -25.78 29.18 -4.81
C LYS A 724 -24.76 30.26 -5.21
N HIS A 725 -24.21 30.23 -6.42
CA HIS A 725 -23.27 31.23 -6.92
C HIS A 725 -23.99 32.27 -7.80
N MET A 726 -25.04 32.91 -7.28
CA MET A 726 -25.67 34.03 -7.99
C MET A 726 -24.79 35.29 -7.85
N PHE A 727 -24.08 35.67 -8.92
CA PHE A 727 -23.86 37.08 -9.19
C PHE A 727 -25.07 37.59 -9.97
N LYS A 728 -26.05 38.15 -9.24
CA LYS A 728 -27.09 38.96 -9.83
C LYS A 728 -26.43 40.30 -10.17
N LEU A 729 -25.99 40.50 -11.41
CA LEU A 729 -25.70 41.85 -11.88
C LEU A 729 -27.04 42.59 -11.88
N SER A 730 -27.17 43.61 -11.04
CA SER A 730 -28.27 44.57 -11.15
C SER A 730 -28.18 45.24 -12.52
N GLN A 731 -29.33 45.32 -13.19
CA GLN A 731 -29.54 46.00 -14.47
C GLN A 731 -28.85 47.35 -14.58
#